data_AF-A0A1Q7FSY4-F1
#
_entry.id   AF-A0A1Q7FSY4-F1
#
_cell.length_a   1.000
_cell.length_b   1.000
_cell.length_c   1.000
_cell.angle_alpha   90.00
_cell.angle_beta   90.00
_cell.angle_gamma   90.00
#
_symmetry.space_group_name_H-M   'P 1'
#
loop_
_entity.id
_entity.type
_entity.pdbx_description
1 polymer ?
#
loop_
_entity_poly.entity_id
_entity_poly.type
_entity_poly.pdbx_seq_one_letter_code
_entity_poly.pdbx_strand_id
1 'polypeptide(L)'
;MVEDGKVGWQDYQRHNTRQAEKVVEFLGRMESEAGLTPGRDRVFFTGSGAGFIAPLVGGKLIQEVVAVAACVERLHPDVRFVSEIGGEDMKTIFFTATGTGKSKQVYMQSACSGGTGTFIEKTARKLQVPGERLAEMPYAGMSLHKVSSKCGIFAETDANTLVKTGVPVEEIIASLFEAVVYQNLATLTKGNTPMPEVLLLGGPNLFFRGLQEAWRHHLAKLWAQRKIALPEGREPASLINVPAEALYYACLGCVEIGQNEKPEIGIYLGRDKLTWWVEQGQHEQKAKDGARGLIAGEGDLATFVSEYVRPAPSCAERPSVATSVLVGCDFGSTTAKAVVLSEDRELLFSCYALSKGNPIEDAQSLFRQVREGGFADVAGLALTGYGKDLLKDVLGADVGVVETVAHATAALHFYPDADVICDVGGTDVKIMILRQGTVADFRLNSQCSSGNGAFLQGVAERYNIPLEAYADRAFEAKAMPSLTMGCGVFLQSDIVNQQRKGWSAEEIMAALAAVLPVNVWIYAGQLQNLRSVGRKFVLQGGTHRNMAVVKAQVDFIRGKVPDAEVVLHPYSGEAGAIGAALCAAEWRKGGGASRFRGFDTIAALTYTSTTRAETVCKWCPINCTRTFIDVQLPGAKGRSWSKVPLAEGWERVISGNSCPKGLVEDVNEMRVVKAKLEEVKREYPNVAEMVRKDAFRRVSAAVAR
;
A
#
# COMPACT_ATOMS: atom_id res chain seq x y z
N MET A 1 15.34 16.58 -29.73
CA MET A 1 15.59 17.00 -31.12
C MET A 1 17.02 16.65 -31.49
N VAL A 2 17.22 16.09 -32.68
CA VAL A 2 18.56 15.74 -33.19
C VAL A 2 18.74 16.41 -34.54
N GLU A 3 19.81 17.17 -34.68
CA GLU A 3 20.22 17.85 -35.91
C GLU A 3 21.65 17.39 -36.23
N ASP A 4 21.89 16.97 -37.47
CA ASP A 4 23.18 16.41 -37.92
C ASP A 4 23.75 15.31 -37.01
N GLY A 5 22.87 14.46 -36.47
CA GLY A 5 23.26 13.35 -35.59
C GLY A 5 23.67 13.75 -34.17
N LYS A 6 23.56 15.03 -33.81
CA LYS A 6 23.81 15.54 -32.45
C LYS A 6 22.52 15.92 -31.75
N VAL A 7 22.43 15.60 -30.45
CA VAL A 7 21.29 16.00 -29.61
C VAL A 7 21.38 17.51 -29.37
N GLY A 8 20.45 18.28 -29.96
CA GLY A 8 20.36 19.73 -29.80
C GLY A 8 19.38 20.16 -28.69
N TRP A 9 18.42 19.31 -28.35
CA TRP A 9 17.43 19.58 -27.29
C TRP A 9 16.94 18.28 -26.66
N GLN A 10 16.87 18.23 -25.34
CA GLN A 10 16.31 17.12 -24.57
C GLN A 10 15.71 17.63 -23.26
N ASP A 11 14.65 16.95 -22.80
CA ASP A 11 14.05 17.20 -21.50
C ASP A 11 13.39 15.90 -20.98
N TYR A 12 13.33 15.76 -19.66
CA TYR A 12 12.68 14.66 -18.96
C TYR A 12 11.83 15.21 -17.81
N GLN A 13 10.50 15.07 -17.94
CA GLN A 13 9.56 15.53 -16.93
C GLN A 13 8.46 14.51 -16.69
N ARG A 14 7.94 14.48 -15.46
CA ARG A 14 6.72 13.74 -15.14
C ARG A 14 5.52 14.49 -15.72
N HIS A 15 4.70 13.80 -16.51
CA HIS A 15 3.47 14.37 -17.06
C HIS A 15 2.31 14.41 -16.04
N ASN A 16 2.48 13.83 -14.83
CA ASN A 16 1.46 13.80 -13.77
C ASN A 16 0.07 13.45 -14.30
N THR A 17 0.01 12.42 -15.14
CA THR A 17 -1.22 11.86 -15.73
C THR A 17 -1.91 12.73 -16.79
N ARG A 18 -1.30 13.86 -17.16
CA ARG A 18 -1.72 14.80 -18.20
C ARG A 18 -0.84 14.67 -19.45
N GLN A 19 -0.95 13.52 -20.12
CA GLN A 19 -0.02 13.16 -21.22
C GLN A 19 -0.16 14.10 -22.43
N ALA A 20 -1.39 14.36 -22.88
CA ALA A 20 -1.64 15.20 -24.05
C ALA A 20 -1.20 16.65 -23.78
N GLU A 21 -1.53 17.19 -22.61
CA GLU A 21 -1.15 18.53 -22.17
C GLU A 21 0.39 18.66 -22.12
N LYS A 22 1.07 17.67 -21.55
CA LYS A 22 2.54 17.69 -21.48
C LYS A 22 3.18 17.58 -22.88
N VAL A 23 2.56 16.86 -23.80
CA VAL A 23 3.02 16.84 -25.20
C VAL A 23 2.79 18.19 -25.88
N VAL A 24 1.65 18.86 -25.67
CA VAL A 24 1.42 20.22 -26.18
C VAL A 24 2.49 21.18 -25.66
N GLU A 25 2.80 21.12 -24.37
CA GLU A 25 3.86 21.91 -23.74
C GLU A 25 5.24 21.63 -24.38
N PHE A 26 5.61 20.36 -24.51
CA PHE A 26 6.90 19.97 -25.09
C PHE A 26 7.03 20.39 -26.55
N LEU A 27 5.98 20.20 -27.36
CA LEU A 27 5.98 20.64 -28.75
C LEU A 27 6.11 22.16 -28.86
N GLY A 28 5.37 22.92 -28.04
CA GLY A 28 5.50 24.38 -28.00
C GLY A 28 6.90 24.84 -27.61
N ARG A 29 7.54 24.16 -26.65
CA ARG A 29 8.94 24.44 -26.28
C ARG A 29 9.92 24.06 -27.36
N MET A 30 9.72 22.94 -28.05
CA MET A 30 10.55 22.56 -29.19
C MET A 30 10.41 23.56 -30.35
N GLU A 31 9.21 24.10 -30.59
CA GLU A 31 8.98 25.17 -31.57
C GLU A 31 9.75 26.45 -31.20
N SER A 32 9.68 26.89 -29.93
CA SER A 32 10.27 28.16 -29.49
C SER A 32 11.77 28.09 -29.18
N GLU A 33 12.23 27.04 -28.51
CA GLU A 33 13.61 26.90 -28.00
C GLU A 33 14.53 26.23 -29.03
N ALA A 34 13.95 25.41 -29.90
CA ALA A 34 14.67 24.45 -30.73
C ALA A 34 14.38 24.64 -32.23
N GLY A 35 13.44 25.53 -32.60
CA GLY A 35 13.12 25.83 -33.98
C GLY A 35 12.36 24.73 -34.72
N LEU A 36 11.67 23.83 -33.99
CA LEU A 36 10.79 22.82 -34.58
C LEU A 36 9.70 23.51 -35.44
N THR A 37 9.63 23.16 -36.71
CA THR A 37 8.81 23.86 -37.71
C THR A 37 7.80 22.91 -38.37
N PRO A 38 6.49 23.19 -38.28
CA PRO A 38 5.46 22.45 -38.99
C PRO A 38 5.70 22.39 -40.50
N GLY A 39 5.44 21.24 -41.12
CA GLY A 39 5.61 21.00 -42.55
C GLY A 39 7.06 20.79 -43.01
N ARG A 40 8.05 21.10 -42.16
CA ARG A 40 9.49 20.88 -42.43
C ARG A 40 10.02 19.69 -41.65
N ASP A 41 9.80 19.68 -40.34
CA ASP A 41 10.44 18.75 -39.43
C ASP A 41 9.60 17.49 -39.20
N ARG A 42 10.25 16.43 -38.72
CA ARG A 42 9.64 15.12 -38.51
C ARG A 42 9.63 14.77 -37.03
N VAL A 43 8.52 14.25 -36.54
CA VAL A 43 8.33 13.85 -35.13
C VAL A 43 7.89 12.41 -35.04
N PHE A 44 8.61 11.65 -34.22
CA PHE A 44 8.35 10.25 -33.95
C PHE A 44 8.09 10.08 -32.46
N PHE A 45 7.04 9.35 -32.13
CA PHE A 45 6.58 9.14 -30.77
C PHE A 45 6.75 7.68 -30.38
N THR A 46 6.99 7.44 -29.10
CA THR A 46 6.96 6.13 -28.48
C THR A 46 6.27 6.20 -27.12
N GLY A 47 6.06 5.06 -26.51
CA GLY A 47 5.38 4.93 -25.23
C GLY A 47 3.88 4.79 -25.38
N SER A 48 3.23 4.54 -24.25
CA SER A 48 1.89 3.98 -24.23
C SER A 48 0.75 4.95 -24.58
N GLY A 49 0.97 6.26 -24.44
CA GLY A 49 0.02 7.31 -24.85
C GLY A 49 0.18 7.76 -26.31
N ALA A 50 1.27 7.38 -26.97
CA ALA A 50 1.63 7.91 -28.27
C ALA A 50 0.68 7.48 -29.41
N GLY A 51 -0.01 6.34 -29.28
CA GLY A 51 -0.90 5.84 -30.34
C GLY A 51 -2.06 6.77 -30.66
N PHE A 52 -2.59 7.47 -29.66
CA PHE A 52 -3.64 8.47 -29.85
C PHE A 52 -3.08 9.87 -30.16
N ILE A 53 -1.96 10.23 -29.54
CA ILE A 53 -1.37 11.58 -29.65
C ILE A 53 -0.68 11.80 -30.99
N ALA A 54 0.10 10.83 -31.47
CA ALA A 54 0.94 11.01 -32.67
C ALA A 54 0.13 11.41 -33.93
N PRO A 55 -1.04 10.79 -34.24
CA PRO A 55 -1.84 11.19 -35.38
C PRO A 55 -2.36 12.64 -35.33
N LEU A 56 -2.58 13.18 -34.13
CA LEU A 56 -3.11 14.55 -33.96
C LEU A 56 -2.11 15.63 -34.41
N VAL A 57 -0.82 15.30 -34.45
CA VAL A 57 0.26 16.23 -34.81
C VAL A 57 1.03 15.80 -36.06
N GLY A 58 0.53 14.79 -36.79
CA GLY A 58 1.18 14.23 -37.98
C GLY A 58 2.40 13.33 -37.70
N GLY A 59 2.67 13.04 -36.43
CA GLY A 59 3.79 12.19 -36.03
C GLY A 59 3.51 10.71 -36.25
N LYS A 60 4.58 9.90 -36.21
CA LYS A 60 4.49 8.43 -36.33
C LYS A 60 4.78 7.76 -34.99
N LEU A 61 3.93 6.80 -34.62
CA LEU A 61 4.20 5.90 -33.50
C LEU A 61 5.27 4.88 -33.88
N ILE A 62 6.27 4.73 -33.03
CA ILE A 62 7.27 3.68 -33.03
C ILE A 62 7.09 2.86 -31.75
N GLN A 63 7.12 1.54 -31.89
CA GLN A 63 7.04 0.65 -30.73
C GLN A 63 8.28 0.80 -29.86
N GLU A 64 8.08 0.98 -28.56
CA GLU A 64 9.13 1.34 -27.60
C GLU A 64 10.29 0.34 -27.57
N VAL A 65 9.97 -0.95 -27.50
CA VAL A 65 10.99 -2.01 -27.52
C VAL A 65 11.80 -2.05 -28.82
N VAL A 66 11.20 -1.63 -29.94
CA VAL A 66 11.88 -1.54 -31.24
C VAL A 66 12.81 -0.34 -31.25
N ALA A 67 12.36 0.80 -30.74
CA ALA A 67 13.17 2.00 -30.59
C ALA A 67 14.39 1.74 -29.70
N VAL A 68 14.18 1.19 -28.50
CA VAL A 68 15.27 0.88 -27.57
C VAL A 68 16.26 -0.10 -28.20
N ALA A 69 15.79 -1.16 -28.87
CA ALA A 69 16.66 -2.10 -29.55
C ALA A 69 17.52 -1.44 -30.64
N ALA A 70 16.94 -0.56 -31.46
CA ALA A 70 17.67 0.16 -32.51
C ALA A 70 18.77 1.06 -31.92
N CYS A 71 18.46 1.78 -30.83
CA CYS A 71 19.42 2.62 -30.14
C CYS A 71 20.57 1.80 -29.54
N VAL A 72 20.26 0.67 -28.91
CA VAL A 72 21.27 -0.22 -28.31
C VAL A 72 22.18 -0.81 -29.36
N GLU A 73 21.66 -1.27 -30.51
CA GLU A 73 22.51 -1.83 -31.57
C GLU A 73 23.49 -0.83 -32.14
N ARG A 74 23.07 0.44 -32.29
CA ARG A 74 23.94 1.49 -32.80
C ARG A 74 25.02 1.90 -31.78
N LEU A 75 24.62 2.12 -30.53
CA LEU A 75 25.52 2.69 -29.51
C LEU A 75 26.34 1.64 -28.77
N HIS A 76 25.84 0.40 -28.67
CA HIS A 76 26.40 -0.67 -27.87
C HIS A 76 26.38 -2.01 -28.63
N PRO A 77 27.17 -2.14 -29.72
CA PRO A 77 27.12 -3.29 -30.61
C PRO A 77 27.57 -4.61 -29.96
N ASP A 78 28.18 -4.59 -28.78
CA ASP A 78 28.60 -5.80 -28.06
C ASP A 78 27.58 -6.26 -27.00
N VAL A 79 26.58 -5.43 -26.66
CA VAL A 79 25.57 -5.76 -25.65
C VAL A 79 24.78 -7.00 -26.06
N ARG A 80 24.57 -7.88 -25.09
CA ARG A 80 23.88 -9.17 -25.24
C ARG A 80 22.58 -9.25 -24.46
N PHE A 81 22.43 -8.43 -23.43
CA PHE A 81 21.23 -8.36 -22.61
C PHE A 81 20.96 -6.92 -22.16
N VAL A 82 19.71 -6.50 -22.32
CA VAL A 82 19.21 -5.22 -21.81
C VAL A 82 18.14 -5.52 -20.78
N SER A 83 18.19 -4.84 -19.64
CA SER A 83 17.05 -4.71 -18.74
C SER A 83 16.68 -3.24 -18.61
N GLU A 84 15.48 -2.90 -19.05
CA GLU A 84 14.91 -1.57 -18.90
C GLU A 84 13.77 -1.64 -17.88
N ILE A 85 13.88 -0.87 -16.81
CA ILE A 85 12.84 -0.77 -15.79
C ILE A 85 12.25 0.63 -15.89
N GLY A 86 10.96 0.72 -16.21
CA GLY A 86 10.20 1.96 -16.25
C GLY A 86 9.46 2.22 -14.94
N GLY A 87 8.67 3.29 -14.92
CA GLY A 87 7.78 3.59 -13.80
C GLY A 87 6.67 2.54 -13.64
N GLU A 88 6.12 2.03 -14.74
CA GLU A 88 4.92 1.17 -14.75
C GLU A 88 5.13 -0.18 -15.43
N ASP A 89 6.20 -0.35 -16.19
CA ASP A 89 6.54 -1.57 -16.89
C ASP A 89 8.02 -1.90 -16.79
N MET A 90 8.38 -3.07 -17.27
CA MET A 90 9.75 -3.55 -17.36
C MET A 90 9.91 -4.37 -18.63
N LYS A 91 11.09 -4.30 -19.22
CA LYS A 91 11.41 -4.87 -20.52
C LYS A 91 12.78 -5.52 -20.45
N THR A 92 12.91 -6.66 -21.11
CA THR A 92 14.21 -7.28 -21.39
C THR A 92 14.38 -7.53 -22.87
N ILE A 93 15.60 -7.34 -23.35
CA ILE A 93 15.97 -7.59 -24.74
C ILE A 93 17.21 -8.47 -24.74
N PHE A 94 17.13 -9.63 -25.38
CA PHE A 94 18.25 -10.52 -25.62
C PHE A 94 18.74 -10.35 -27.05
N PHE A 95 20.04 -10.13 -27.20
CA PHE A 95 20.71 -10.03 -28.49
C PHE A 95 21.57 -11.27 -28.70
N THR A 96 21.20 -12.07 -29.71
CA THR A 96 21.93 -13.27 -30.09
C THR A 96 22.57 -13.05 -31.46
N ALA A 97 23.89 -13.22 -31.56
CA ALA A 97 24.57 -13.13 -32.84
C ALA A 97 24.03 -14.21 -33.79
N THR A 98 23.78 -13.81 -35.03
CA THR A 98 23.38 -14.67 -36.15
C THR A 98 24.34 -14.41 -37.30
N GLY A 99 24.48 -15.35 -38.24
CA GLY A 99 25.42 -15.20 -39.36
C GLY A 99 25.21 -13.95 -40.24
N THR A 100 24.05 -13.29 -40.12
CA THR A 100 23.67 -12.09 -40.90
C THR A 100 23.37 -10.86 -40.04
N GLY A 101 23.57 -10.90 -38.71
CA GLY A 101 23.25 -9.79 -37.80
C GLY A 101 22.96 -10.25 -36.37
N LYS A 102 22.03 -9.60 -35.66
CA LYS A 102 21.58 -10.03 -34.34
C LYS A 102 20.09 -10.38 -34.34
N SER A 103 19.75 -11.54 -33.80
CA SER A 103 18.37 -11.89 -33.44
C SER A 103 18.02 -11.24 -32.11
N LYS A 104 16.82 -10.67 -32.03
CA LYS A 104 16.29 -9.95 -30.87
C LYS A 104 15.13 -10.72 -30.28
N GLN A 105 15.23 -11.09 -29.01
CA GLN A 105 14.09 -11.61 -28.25
C GLN A 105 13.69 -10.59 -27.19
N VAL A 106 12.44 -10.14 -27.26
CA VAL A 106 11.90 -9.10 -26.39
C VAL A 106 10.87 -9.72 -25.46
N TYR A 107 10.98 -9.42 -24.17
CA TYR A 107 9.96 -9.72 -23.19
C TYR A 107 9.58 -8.46 -22.44
N MET A 108 8.28 -8.26 -22.25
CA MET A 108 7.74 -7.10 -21.56
C MET A 108 6.67 -7.55 -20.57
N GLN A 109 6.63 -6.88 -19.43
CA GLN A 109 5.57 -7.03 -18.44
C GLN A 109 5.00 -5.66 -18.09
N SER A 110 3.71 -5.47 -18.41
CA SER A 110 2.96 -4.23 -18.18
C SER A 110 1.74 -4.40 -17.27
N ALA A 111 1.36 -5.64 -16.96
CA ALA A 111 0.15 -5.95 -16.20
C ALA A 111 0.37 -6.02 -14.68
N CYS A 112 1.62 -6.03 -14.20
CA CYS A 112 1.91 -6.09 -12.77
C CYS A 112 2.99 -5.08 -12.39
N SER A 113 2.67 -4.22 -11.41
CA SER A 113 3.61 -3.25 -10.85
C SER A 113 4.76 -3.89 -10.06
N GLY A 114 4.65 -5.17 -9.68
CA GLY A 114 5.69 -5.91 -8.99
C GLY A 114 6.99 -5.93 -9.80
N GLY A 115 8.00 -5.22 -9.30
CA GLY A 115 9.32 -5.08 -9.92
C GLY A 115 9.54 -3.85 -10.82
N THR A 116 8.69 -2.81 -10.71
CA THR A 116 8.82 -1.54 -11.46
C THR A 116 9.31 -0.39 -10.56
N GLY A 117 9.61 0.77 -11.14
CA GLY A 117 10.02 1.96 -10.37
C GLY A 117 8.96 2.46 -9.39
N THR A 118 7.68 2.50 -9.83
CA THR A 118 6.57 2.93 -8.96
C THR A 118 6.43 2.03 -7.74
N PHE A 119 6.77 0.76 -7.86
CA PHE A 119 6.73 -0.18 -6.74
C PHE A 119 7.75 0.18 -5.64
N ILE A 120 8.98 0.51 -6.04
CA ILE A 120 10.03 0.97 -5.11
C ILE A 120 9.61 2.29 -4.47
N GLU A 121 9.20 3.28 -5.29
CA GLU A 121 8.83 4.63 -4.81
C GLU A 121 7.64 4.61 -3.84
N LYS A 122 6.58 3.83 -4.14
CA LYS A 122 5.41 3.72 -3.27
C LYS A 122 5.77 3.14 -1.91
N THR A 123 6.53 2.05 -1.92
CA THR A 123 6.93 1.41 -0.67
C THR A 123 7.86 2.33 0.12
N ALA A 124 8.83 2.97 -0.52
CA ALA A 124 9.71 3.95 0.11
C ALA A 124 8.96 5.14 0.72
N ARG A 125 7.95 5.69 0.02
CA ARG A 125 7.09 6.76 0.55
C ARG A 125 6.33 6.29 1.79
N LYS A 126 5.81 5.06 1.78
CA LYS A 126 5.13 4.48 2.94
C LYS A 126 6.06 4.33 4.15
N LEU A 127 7.32 4.00 3.87
CA LEU A 127 8.41 3.94 4.85
C LEU A 127 8.98 5.33 5.21
N GLN A 128 8.38 6.41 4.70
CA GLN A 128 8.81 7.81 4.91
C GLN A 128 10.26 8.07 4.50
N VAL A 129 10.72 7.39 3.44
CA VAL A 129 12.06 7.58 2.87
C VAL A 129 11.98 8.63 1.75
N PRO A 130 12.67 9.78 1.89
CA PRO A 130 12.76 10.77 0.82
C PRO A 130 13.46 10.21 -0.43
N GLY A 131 13.08 10.70 -1.62
CA GLY A 131 13.63 10.20 -2.89
C GLY A 131 15.15 10.31 -2.99
N GLU A 132 15.74 11.40 -2.49
CA GLU A 132 17.19 11.60 -2.45
C GLU A 132 17.89 10.56 -1.58
N ARG A 133 17.32 10.23 -0.41
CA ARG A 133 17.85 9.16 0.45
C ARG A 133 17.70 7.81 -0.23
N LEU A 134 16.54 7.52 -0.83
CA LEU A 134 16.27 6.26 -1.53
C LEU A 134 17.28 5.99 -2.65
N ALA A 135 17.70 7.03 -3.38
CA ALA A 135 18.70 6.94 -4.45
C ALA A 135 20.04 6.39 -3.95
N GLU A 136 20.46 6.79 -2.75
CA GLU A 136 21.77 6.46 -2.16
C GLU A 136 21.77 5.20 -1.29
N MET A 137 20.60 4.62 -1.00
CA MET A 137 20.50 3.47 -0.10
C MET A 137 21.20 2.22 -0.68
N PRO A 138 22.06 1.55 0.12
CA PRO A 138 22.83 0.41 -0.35
C PRO A 138 22.00 -0.88 -0.35
N TYR A 139 22.45 -1.83 -1.14
CA TYR A 139 22.02 -3.23 -1.07
C TYR A 139 23.10 -4.11 -0.43
N ALA A 140 24.37 -3.83 -0.73
CA ALA A 140 25.49 -4.59 -0.18
C ALA A 140 25.58 -4.47 1.35
N GLY A 141 25.78 -5.60 2.04
CA GLY A 141 25.94 -5.65 3.49
C GLY A 141 24.64 -5.62 4.30
N MET A 142 23.48 -5.53 3.66
CA MET A 142 22.18 -5.53 4.32
C MET A 142 21.64 -6.95 4.55
N SER A 143 20.92 -7.14 5.66
CA SER A 143 20.14 -8.38 5.88
C SER A 143 18.89 -8.34 5.01
N LEU A 144 18.67 -9.38 4.20
CA LEU A 144 17.51 -9.46 3.31
C LEU A 144 16.36 -10.20 3.99
N HIS A 145 15.17 -9.65 3.82
CA HIS A 145 13.90 -10.15 4.35
C HIS A 145 12.99 -10.59 3.22
N LYS A 146 12.06 -11.49 3.51
CA LYS A 146 11.09 -11.93 2.52
C LYS A 146 10.08 -10.82 2.27
N VAL A 147 10.12 -10.29 1.06
CA VAL A 147 9.16 -9.32 0.53
C VAL A 147 8.62 -9.84 -0.80
N SER A 148 7.31 -9.75 -1.01
CA SER A 148 6.67 -10.26 -2.22
C SER A 148 7.18 -9.59 -3.49
N SER A 149 7.84 -10.36 -4.36
CA SER A 149 8.36 -9.87 -5.64
C SER A 149 7.27 -9.71 -6.72
N LYS A 150 6.13 -10.39 -6.54
CA LYS A 150 5.13 -10.57 -7.59
C LYS A 150 4.05 -9.51 -7.63
N CYS A 151 3.77 -8.82 -6.52
CA CYS A 151 2.65 -7.90 -6.43
C CYS A 151 2.99 -6.76 -5.46
N GLY A 152 2.91 -5.52 -5.95
CA GLY A 152 3.24 -4.35 -5.15
C GLY A 152 2.41 -4.22 -3.88
N ILE A 153 1.14 -4.63 -3.90
CA ILE A 153 0.24 -4.59 -2.74
C ILE A 153 0.72 -5.52 -1.63
N PHE A 154 1.12 -6.74 -2.00
CA PHE A 154 1.64 -7.71 -1.04
C PHE A 154 2.96 -7.24 -0.46
N ALA A 155 3.85 -6.69 -1.29
CA ALA A 155 5.11 -6.17 -0.80
C ALA A 155 4.96 -4.91 0.06
N GLU A 156 4.00 -4.03 -0.22
CA GLU A 156 3.65 -2.92 0.68
C GLU A 156 3.15 -3.45 2.04
N THR A 157 2.33 -4.52 2.03
CA THR A 157 1.83 -5.17 3.24
C THR A 157 2.96 -5.85 4.01
N ASP A 158 3.86 -6.55 3.31
CA ASP A 158 5.05 -7.17 3.88
C ASP A 158 5.96 -6.11 4.49
N ALA A 159 6.24 -5.02 3.77
CA ALA A 159 7.05 -3.90 4.26
C ALA A 159 6.44 -3.26 5.52
N ASN A 160 5.14 -2.97 5.53
CA ASN A 160 4.46 -2.44 6.71
C ASN A 160 4.55 -3.41 7.90
N THR A 161 4.40 -4.70 7.63
CA THR A 161 4.56 -5.74 8.66
C THR A 161 5.98 -5.72 9.20
N LEU A 162 6.99 -5.70 8.33
CA LEU A 162 8.41 -5.69 8.71
C LEU A 162 8.75 -4.48 9.59
N VAL A 163 8.31 -3.27 9.23
CA VAL A 163 8.50 -2.08 10.09
C VAL A 163 7.84 -2.26 11.44
N LYS A 164 6.59 -2.75 11.48
CA LYS A 164 5.87 -2.99 12.74
C LYS A 164 6.51 -4.08 13.59
N THR A 165 7.26 -4.98 12.97
CA THR A 165 8.08 -5.99 13.65
C THR A 165 9.46 -5.46 14.04
N GLY A 166 9.75 -4.18 13.82
CA GLY A 166 11.01 -3.51 14.20
C GLY A 166 12.13 -3.67 13.19
N VAL A 167 11.88 -4.15 11.96
CA VAL A 167 12.96 -4.31 10.96
C VAL A 167 13.42 -2.92 10.47
N PRO A 168 14.75 -2.66 10.39
CA PRO A 168 15.28 -1.40 9.87
C PRO A 168 14.83 -1.10 8.45
N VAL A 169 14.53 0.17 8.18
CA VAL A 169 14.02 0.62 6.87
C VAL A 169 15.03 0.34 5.75
N GLU A 170 16.32 0.45 6.03
CA GLU A 170 17.43 0.13 5.12
C GLU A 170 17.36 -1.32 4.63
N GLU A 171 17.13 -2.26 5.53
CA GLU A 171 17.02 -3.68 5.22
C GLU A 171 15.76 -3.98 4.40
N ILE A 172 14.66 -3.28 4.68
CA ILE A 172 13.41 -3.40 3.89
C ILE A 172 13.62 -2.89 2.47
N ILE A 173 14.27 -1.73 2.30
CA ILE A 173 14.59 -1.17 0.97
C ILE A 173 15.55 -2.09 0.20
N ALA A 174 16.58 -2.64 0.83
CA ALA A 174 17.47 -3.62 0.21
C ALA A 174 16.69 -4.88 -0.22
N SER A 175 15.74 -5.34 0.60
CA SER A 175 14.84 -6.46 0.27
C SER A 175 13.88 -6.16 -0.89
N LEU A 176 13.52 -4.88 -1.09
CA LEU A 176 12.73 -4.46 -2.24
C LEU A 176 13.55 -4.45 -3.53
N PHE A 177 14.81 -3.97 -3.48
CA PHE A 177 15.74 -4.08 -4.62
C PHE A 177 15.98 -5.53 -4.99
N GLU A 178 16.19 -6.41 -4.00
CA GLU A 178 16.26 -7.87 -4.18
C GLU A 178 15.04 -8.39 -4.93
N ALA A 179 13.84 -8.06 -4.44
CA ALA A 179 12.58 -8.51 -5.00
C ALA A 179 12.41 -8.05 -6.46
N VAL A 180 12.78 -6.81 -6.80
CA VAL A 180 12.70 -6.26 -8.15
C VAL A 180 13.60 -7.01 -9.13
N VAL A 181 14.87 -7.20 -8.78
CA VAL A 181 15.85 -7.89 -9.64
C VAL A 181 15.47 -9.36 -9.80
N TYR A 182 15.10 -10.02 -8.70
CA TYR A 182 14.68 -11.41 -8.73
C TYR A 182 13.43 -11.60 -9.60
N GLN A 183 12.45 -10.72 -9.50
CA GLN A 183 11.24 -10.77 -10.32
C GLN A 183 11.55 -10.64 -11.82
N ASN A 184 12.43 -9.69 -12.18
CA ASN A 184 12.87 -9.48 -13.55
C ASN A 184 13.57 -10.73 -14.09
N LEU A 185 14.55 -11.27 -13.34
CA LEU A 185 15.29 -12.46 -13.73
C LEU A 185 14.42 -13.71 -13.80
N ALA A 186 13.46 -13.88 -12.88
CA ALA A 186 12.60 -15.06 -12.86
C ALA A 186 11.53 -15.04 -13.97
N THR A 187 11.00 -13.87 -14.32
CA THR A 187 9.81 -13.75 -15.19
C THR A 187 10.17 -13.40 -16.62
N LEU A 188 11.12 -12.47 -16.82
CA LEU A 188 11.41 -11.90 -18.14
C LEU A 188 12.58 -12.57 -18.85
N THR A 189 13.25 -13.52 -18.23
CA THR A 189 14.27 -14.32 -18.93
C THR A 189 13.64 -15.44 -19.76
N LYS A 190 12.46 -15.95 -19.36
CA LYS A 190 11.74 -17.06 -20.02
C LYS A 190 12.63 -18.24 -20.43
N GLY A 191 13.60 -18.58 -19.58
CA GLY A 191 14.56 -19.67 -19.83
C GLY A 191 15.85 -19.24 -20.54
N ASN A 192 15.91 -18.02 -21.10
CA ASN A 192 17.16 -17.46 -21.61
C ASN A 192 18.13 -17.13 -20.47
N THR A 193 19.42 -17.12 -20.80
CA THR A 193 20.47 -16.75 -19.86
C THR A 193 20.97 -15.35 -20.20
N PRO A 194 20.87 -14.37 -19.30
CA PRO A 194 21.51 -13.06 -19.48
C PRO A 194 23.02 -13.28 -19.64
N MET A 195 23.56 -13.01 -20.81
CA MET A 195 24.99 -13.16 -21.06
C MET A 195 25.75 -11.87 -20.67
N PRO A 196 27.06 -11.94 -20.42
CA PRO A 196 27.91 -10.76 -20.20
C PRO A 196 27.77 -9.71 -21.31
N GLU A 197 28.15 -8.46 -20.98
CA GLU A 197 27.83 -7.24 -21.72
C GLU A 197 26.34 -6.87 -21.60
N VAL A 198 25.99 -6.45 -20.37
CA VAL A 198 24.65 -6.08 -19.94
C VAL A 198 24.49 -4.57 -19.91
N LEU A 199 23.35 -4.08 -20.38
CA LEU A 199 22.94 -2.69 -20.26
C LEU A 199 21.69 -2.56 -19.39
N LEU A 200 21.75 -1.72 -18.36
CA LEU A 200 20.63 -1.39 -17.49
C LEU A 200 20.09 -0.01 -17.86
N LEU A 201 18.83 0.05 -18.27
CA LEU A 201 18.16 1.25 -18.78
C LEU A 201 16.95 1.66 -17.93
N GLY A 202 16.45 2.87 -18.14
CA GLY A 202 15.29 3.42 -17.43
C GLY A 202 15.62 4.05 -16.08
N GLY A 203 14.68 4.87 -15.59
CA GLY A 203 14.87 5.71 -14.40
C GLY A 203 15.32 4.95 -13.15
N PRO A 204 14.61 3.90 -12.71
CA PRO A 204 15.00 3.09 -11.56
C PRO A 204 16.43 2.56 -11.60
N ASN A 205 16.88 2.03 -12.74
CA ASN A 205 18.25 1.53 -12.88
C ASN A 205 19.29 2.67 -12.84
N LEU A 206 18.93 3.87 -13.31
CA LEU A 206 19.78 5.05 -13.25
C LEU A 206 19.86 5.64 -11.84
N PHE A 207 18.71 5.81 -11.17
CA PHE A 207 18.60 6.59 -9.95
C PHE A 207 18.87 5.81 -8.67
N PHE A 208 18.69 4.49 -8.64
CA PHE A 208 18.81 3.70 -7.41
C PHE A 208 20.12 2.91 -7.36
N ARG A 209 21.07 3.37 -6.56
CA ARG A 209 22.36 2.71 -6.36
C ARG A 209 22.21 1.27 -5.88
N GLY A 210 21.38 1.03 -4.86
CA GLY A 210 21.15 -0.32 -4.33
C GLY A 210 20.54 -1.28 -5.35
N LEU A 211 19.72 -0.78 -6.29
CA LEU A 211 19.19 -1.62 -7.38
C LEU A 211 20.29 -2.06 -8.36
N GLN A 212 21.23 -1.17 -8.68
CA GLN A 212 22.39 -1.53 -9.50
C GLN A 212 23.29 -2.55 -8.79
N GLU A 213 23.52 -2.38 -7.48
CA GLU A 213 24.25 -3.34 -6.65
C GLU A 213 23.58 -4.72 -6.65
N ALA A 214 22.24 -4.77 -6.53
CA ALA A 214 21.47 -6.02 -6.60
C ALA A 214 21.60 -6.69 -7.98
N TRP A 215 21.50 -5.94 -9.08
CA TRP A 215 21.72 -6.47 -10.43
C TRP A 215 23.11 -7.11 -10.58
N ARG A 216 24.15 -6.40 -10.13
CA ARG A 216 25.54 -6.88 -10.18
C ARG A 216 25.72 -8.15 -9.37
N HIS A 217 25.14 -8.22 -8.17
CA HIS A 217 25.16 -9.41 -7.31
C HIS A 217 24.55 -10.63 -8.00
N HIS A 218 23.32 -10.50 -8.52
CA HIS A 218 22.58 -11.63 -9.09
C HIS A 218 23.14 -12.11 -10.42
N LEU A 219 23.54 -11.19 -11.31
CA LEU A 219 24.12 -11.57 -12.59
C LEU A 219 25.48 -12.28 -12.41
N ALA A 220 26.34 -11.77 -11.52
CA ALA A 220 27.61 -12.42 -11.19
C ALA A 220 27.39 -13.84 -10.63
N LYS A 221 26.45 -13.99 -9.69
CA LYS A 221 26.08 -15.28 -9.12
C LYS A 221 25.53 -16.24 -10.17
N LEU A 222 24.69 -15.76 -11.07
CA LEU A 222 24.11 -16.53 -12.17
C LEU A 222 25.21 -17.02 -13.14
N TRP A 223 26.14 -16.15 -13.53
CA TRP A 223 27.26 -16.52 -14.40
C TRP A 223 28.17 -17.56 -13.75
N ALA A 224 28.50 -17.40 -12.46
CA ALA A 224 29.28 -18.37 -11.70
C ALA A 224 28.56 -19.74 -11.61
N GLN A 225 27.27 -19.75 -11.27
CA GLN A 225 26.47 -20.98 -11.17
C GLN A 225 26.35 -21.72 -12.51
N ARG A 226 26.21 -20.97 -13.61
CA ARG A 226 26.13 -21.54 -14.97
C ARG A 226 27.49 -21.76 -15.63
N LYS A 227 28.59 -21.48 -14.94
CA LYS A 227 29.97 -21.61 -15.44
C LYS A 227 30.20 -20.85 -16.76
N ILE A 228 29.64 -19.65 -16.86
CA ILE A 228 29.83 -18.79 -18.02
C ILE A 228 31.23 -18.17 -17.96
N ALA A 229 32.00 -18.34 -19.03
CA ALA A 229 33.31 -17.71 -19.18
C ALA A 229 33.15 -16.18 -19.29
N LEU A 230 33.89 -15.45 -18.45
CA LEU A 230 33.99 -14.00 -18.51
C LEU A 230 35.21 -13.60 -19.35
N PRO A 231 35.19 -12.42 -20.00
CA PRO A 231 36.38 -11.89 -20.65
C PRO A 231 37.57 -11.80 -19.69
N GLU A 232 38.76 -12.13 -20.18
CA GLU A 232 39.97 -12.19 -19.36
C GLU A 232 40.28 -10.83 -18.72
N GLY A 233 40.62 -10.83 -17.42
CA GLY A 233 40.95 -9.61 -16.67
C GLY A 233 39.77 -8.67 -16.35
N ARG A 234 38.53 -9.04 -16.66
CA ARG A 234 37.33 -8.24 -16.40
C ARG A 234 36.52 -8.80 -15.22
N GLU A 235 36.32 -7.96 -14.20
CA GLU A 235 35.42 -8.26 -13.09
C GLU A 235 33.95 -8.29 -13.56
N PRO A 236 33.07 -9.15 -12.99
CA PRO A 236 31.66 -9.24 -13.38
C PRO A 236 30.93 -7.89 -13.38
N ALA A 237 31.22 -7.04 -12.40
CA ALA A 237 30.61 -5.72 -12.28
C ALA A 237 30.92 -4.80 -13.47
N SER A 238 32.08 -4.95 -14.11
CA SER A 238 32.50 -4.17 -15.30
C SER A 238 31.78 -4.58 -16.59
N LEU A 239 30.99 -5.65 -16.55
CA LEU A 239 30.22 -6.17 -17.68
C LEU A 239 28.75 -5.73 -17.59
N ILE A 240 28.41 -4.86 -16.63
CA ILE A 240 27.05 -4.40 -16.32
C ILE A 240 27.06 -2.89 -16.24
N ASN A 241 26.60 -2.26 -17.32
CA ASN A 241 26.73 -0.82 -17.53
C ASN A 241 25.37 -0.12 -17.38
N VAL A 242 25.39 1.07 -16.78
CA VAL A 242 24.25 2.00 -16.69
C VAL A 242 24.69 3.29 -17.40
N PRO A 243 24.22 3.57 -18.63
CA PRO A 243 24.62 4.76 -19.37
C PRO A 243 24.01 6.03 -18.76
N ALA A 244 24.69 7.17 -18.88
CA ALA A 244 24.20 8.45 -18.35
C ALA A 244 22.87 8.86 -19.00
N GLU A 245 22.68 8.49 -20.27
CA GLU A 245 21.50 8.76 -21.08
C GLU A 245 20.42 7.66 -20.94
N ALA A 246 20.48 6.81 -19.90
CA ALA A 246 19.58 5.66 -19.71
C ALA A 246 18.07 6.00 -19.79
N LEU A 247 17.69 7.26 -19.58
CA LEU A 247 16.31 7.77 -19.69
C LEU A 247 15.85 7.98 -21.15
N TYR A 248 16.78 8.16 -22.08
CA TYR A 248 16.49 8.68 -23.42
C TYR A 248 16.60 7.64 -24.54
N TYR A 249 16.94 6.38 -24.23
CA TYR A 249 17.16 5.34 -25.25
C TYR A 249 15.94 5.09 -26.15
N ALA A 250 14.73 5.17 -25.59
CA ALA A 250 13.51 5.07 -26.39
C ALA A 250 13.35 6.25 -27.37
N CYS A 251 13.65 7.48 -26.93
CA CYS A 251 13.60 8.67 -27.78
C CYS A 251 14.71 8.67 -28.84
N LEU A 252 15.95 8.32 -28.46
CA LEU A 252 17.09 8.20 -29.36
C LEU A 252 16.84 7.10 -30.41
N GLY A 253 16.21 6.00 -30.01
CA GLY A 253 15.75 4.95 -30.89
C GLY A 253 14.69 5.38 -31.90
N CYS A 254 13.79 6.28 -31.50
CA CYS A 254 12.81 6.86 -32.42
C CYS A 254 13.48 7.71 -33.49
N VAL A 255 14.51 8.48 -33.12
CA VAL A 255 15.32 9.25 -34.07
C VAL A 255 16.03 8.32 -35.04
N GLU A 256 16.67 7.26 -34.53
CA GLU A 256 17.39 6.27 -35.35
C GLU A 256 16.49 5.64 -36.42
N ILE A 257 15.30 5.19 -36.01
CA ILE A 257 14.33 4.60 -36.92
C ILE A 257 13.79 5.67 -37.88
N GLY A 258 13.47 6.86 -37.36
CA GLY A 258 12.95 7.97 -38.15
C GLY A 258 13.88 8.43 -39.27
N GLN A 259 15.20 8.40 -39.05
CA GLN A 259 16.20 8.72 -40.09
C GLN A 259 16.15 7.76 -41.27
N ASN A 260 15.78 6.50 -41.02
CA ASN A 260 15.68 5.46 -42.05
C ASN A 260 14.27 5.35 -42.67
N GLU A 261 13.29 6.09 -42.16
CA GLU A 261 11.94 6.17 -42.69
C GLU A 261 11.86 7.12 -43.88
N LYS A 262 10.91 6.88 -44.80
CA LYS A 262 10.72 7.73 -45.98
C LYS A 262 10.48 9.20 -45.59
N PRO A 263 11.01 10.18 -46.35
CA PRO A 263 10.96 11.60 -45.99
C PRO A 263 9.55 12.13 -45.67
N GLU A 264 8.52 11.62 -46.34
CA GLU A 264 7.12 12.02 -46.17
C GLU A 264 6.46 11.49 -44.87
N ILE A 265 7.12 10.59 -44.14
CA ILE A 265 6.57 9.96 -42.94
C ILE A 265 6.92 10.75 -41.69
N GLY A 266 5.93 10.97 -40.82
CA GLY A 266 6.10 11.62 -39.53
C GLY A 266 6.24 13.14 -39.62
N ILE A 267 5.81 13.77 -40.71
CA ILE A 267 5.86 15.22 -40.89
C ILE A 267 5.02 15.89 -39.79
N TYR A 268 5.65 16.76 -39.02
CA TYR A 268 4.99 17.52 -37.97
C TYR A 268 4.01 18.51 -38.57
N LEU A 269 2.74 18.45 -38.17
CA LEU A 269 1.66 19.31 -38.70
C LEU A 269 1.30 20.48 -37.78
N GLY A 270 2.03 20.67 -36.67
CA GLY A 270 1.69 21.64 -35.63
C GLY A 270 0.85 21.03 -34.51
N ARG A 271 0.66 21.81 -33.45
CA ARG A 271 0.00 21.38 -32.19
C ARG A 271 -1.48 21.78 -32.07
N ASP A 272 -2.06 22.48 -33.04
CA ASP A 272 -3.41 23.05 -32.94
C ASP A 272 -4.50 22.01 -32.71
N LYS A 273 -4.48 20.90 -33.46
CA LYS A 273 -5.45 19.81 -33.30
C LYS A 273 -5.36 19.14 -31.93
N LEU A 274 -4.13 18.94 -31.43
CA LEU A 274 -3.92 18.39 -30.11
C LEU A 274 -4.38 19.36 -29.01
N THR A 275 -4.14 20.66 -29.22
CA THR A 275 -4.60 21.73 -28.31
C THR A 275 -6.13 21.76 -28.24
N TRP A 276 -6.82 21.74 -29.39
CA TRP A 276 -8.29 21.64 -29.43
C TRP A 276 -8.82 20.40 -28.72
N TRP A 277 -8.16 19.25 -28.89
CA TRP A 277 -8.58 18.02 -28.23
C TRP A 277 -8.49 18.13 -26.70
N VAL A 278 -7.40 18.72 -26.21
CA VAL A 278 -7.19 19.01 -24.77
C VAL A 278 -8.24 19.98 -24.25
N GLU A 279 -8.62 21.01 -25.01
CA GLU A 279 -9.52 22.06 -24.50
C GLU A 279 -11.01 21.69 -24.60
N GLN A 280 -11.41 20.92 -25.61
CA GLN A 280 -12.82 20.70 -25.94
C GLN A 280 -13.14 19.22 -26.24
N GLY A 281 -12.39 18.60 -27.15
CA GLY A 281 -12.74 17.29 -27.72
C GLY A 281 -12.82 16.16 -26.68
N GLN A 282 -11.99 16.19 -25.63
CA GLN A 282 -12.02 15.18 -24.59
C GLN A 282 -13.31 15.18 -23.75
N HIS A 283 -13.94 16.34 -23.54
CA HIS A 283 -15.15 16.44 -22.70
C HIS A 283 -16.38 15.82 -23.37
N GLU A 284 -16.54 16.05 -24.68
CA GLU A 284 -17.65 15.49 -25.45
C GLU A 284 -17.58 13.96 -25.54
N GLN A 285 -16.37 13.41 -25.68
CA GLN A 285 -16.15 11.96 -25.73
C GLN A 285 -16.48 11.30 -24.38
N LYS A 286 -15.99 11.89 -23.28
CA LYS A 286 -16.27 11.39 -21.91
C LYS A 286 -17.75 11.40 -21.57
N ALA A 287 -18.49 12.42 -22.00
CA ALA A 287 -19.93 12.51 -21.76
C ALA A 287 -20.72 11.39 -22.47
N LYS A 288 -20.21 10.84 -23.58
CA LYS A 288 -20.82 9.70 -24.29
C LYS A 288 -20.46 8.35 -23.66
N ASP A 289 -19.22 8.20 -23.21
CA ASP A 289 -18.67 6.90 -22.78
C ASP A 289 -18.76 6.66 -21.25
N GLY A 290 -18.97 7.71 -20.45
CA GLY A 290 -18.91 7.67 -18.99
C GLY A 290 -20.24 7.50 -18.26
N ALA A 291 -20.15 7.08 -17.00
CA ALA A 291 -21.26 7.15 -16.05
C ALA A 291 -21.40 8.58 -15.51
N ARG A 292 -22.56 8.91 -14.91
CA ARG A 292 -22.76 10.16 -14.18
C ARG A 292 -21.89 10.19 -12.91
N GLY A 293 -21.55 11.39 -12.45
CA GLY A 293 -20.87 11.58 -11.17
C GLY A 293 -21.66 11.04 -9.96
N LEU A 294 -21.02 11.06 -8.78
CA LEU A 294 -21.59 10.52 -7.53
C LEU A 294 -22.82 11.30 -7.02
N ILE A 295 -22.94 12.56 -7.43
CA ILE A 295 -24.04 13.46 -7.09
C ILE A 295 -24.69 14.02 -8.35
N ALA A 296 -26.00 14.26 -8.30
CA ALA A 296 -26.72 14.90 -9.39
C ALA A 296 -26.49 16.43 -9.46
N GLY A 297 -26.06 17.05 -8.34
CA GLY A 297 -25.79 18.47 -8.21
C GLY A 297 -25.70 18.93 -6.75
N GLU A 298 -25.54 20.23 -6.51
CA GLU A 298 -25.32 20.80 -5.17
C GLU A 298 -26.44 20.48 -4.16
N GLY A 299 -27.71 20.46 -4.60
CA GLY A 299 -28.84 20.13 -3.73
C GLY A 299 -28.86 18.67 -3.26
N ASP A 300 -28.42 17.74 -4.11
CA ASP A 300 -28.27 16.32 -3.77
C ASP A 300 -27.14 16.13 -2.75
N LEU A 301 -26.00 16.81 -2.96
CA LEU A 301 -24.89 16.81 -2.01
C LEU A 301 -25.30 17.36 -0.65
N ALA A 302 -25.98 18.51 -0.61
CA ALA A 302 -26.45 19.12 0.64
C ALA A 302 -27.39 18.19 1.41
N THR A 303 -28.31 17.53 0.70
CA THR A 303 -29.23 16.54 1.30
C THR A 303 -28.47 15.36 1.90
N PHE A 304 -27.56 14.76 1.11
CA PHE A 304 -26.74 13.64 1.57
C PHE A 304 -25.87 13.99 2.78
N VAL A 305 -25.21 15.15 2.75
CA VAL A 305 -24.40 15.64 3.87
C VAL A 305 -25.26 15.82 5.11
N SER A 306 -26.47 16.39 4.99
CA SER A 306 -27.37 16.54 6.15
C SER A 306 -27.84 15.21 6.76
N GLU A 307 -27.96 14.15 5.95
CA GLU A 307 -28.39 12.82 6.41
C GLU A 307 -27.27 12.08 7.16
N TYR A 308 -26.03 12.17 6.66
CA TYR A 308 -24.90 11.33 7.09
C TYR A 308 -23.79 12.06 7.85
N VAL A 309 -23.63 13.36 7.66
CA VAL A 309 -22.68 14.19 8.41
C VAL A 309 -23.40 14.77 9.61
N ARG A 310 -23.57 13.95 10.64
CA ARG A 310 -23.99 14.41 11.96
C ARG A 310 -22.76 14.81 12.76
N PRO A 311 -22.78 15.91 13.52
CA PRO A 311 -21.73 16.17 14.50
C PRO A 311 -21.60 14.94 15.40
N ALA A 312 -20.37 14.45 15.56
CA ALA A 312 -20.12 13.46 16.60
C ALA A 312 -20.63 14.04 17.94
N PRO A 313 -21.27 13.24 18.80
CA PRO A 313 -21.67 13.71 20.12
C PRO A 313 -20.47 14.40 20.79
N SER A 314 -20.66 15.60 21.34
CA SER A 314 -19.59 16.26 22.08
C SER A 314 -19.11 15.31 23.18
N CYS A 315 -17.79 15.15 23.33
CA CYS A 315 -17.24 14.44 24.49
C CYS A 315 -17.91 14.99 25.75
N ALA A 316 -18.29 14.10 26.67
CA ALA A 316 -18.90 14.54 27.93
C ALA A 316 -17.95 15.52 28.63
N GLU A 317 -18.51 16.53 29.31
CA GLU A 317 -17.69 17.50 30.05
C GLU A 317 -16.78 16.74 31.02
N ARG A 318 -15.51 17.15 31.05
CA ARG A 318 -14.51 16.52 31.90
C ARG A 318 -15.01 16.52 33.35
N PRO A 319 -15.05 15.38 34.04
CA PRO A 319 -15.35 15.35 35.46
C PRO A 319 -14.39 16.27 36.21
N SER A 320 -14.91 17.13 37.09
CA SER A 320 -14.11 18.07 37.90
C SER A 320 -13.21 17.37 38.94
N VAL A 321 -13.38 16.06 39.10
CA VAL A 321 -12.63 15.19 40.02
C VAL A 321 -11.80 14.21 39.21
N ALA A 322 -10.61 13.86 39.69
CA ALA A 322 -9.80 12.79 39.12
C ALA A 322 -10.55 11.45 39.20
N THR A 323 -11.29 11.11 38.15
CA THR A 323 -11.98 9.82 37.99
C THR A 323 -11.08 8.85 37.25
N SER A 324 -11.05 7.60 37.73
CA SER A 324 -10.42 6.51 37.00
C SER A 324 -11.09 6.34 35.63
N VAL A 325 -10.29 6.08 34.60
CA VAL A 325 -10.77 5.95 33.22
C VAL A 325 -10.40 4.63 32.58
N LEU A 326 -11.15 4.26 31.55
CA LEU A 326 -10.89 3.09 30.72
C LEU A 326 -10.28 3.55 29.40
N VAL A 327 -9.16 2.96 29.01
CA VAL A 327 -8.43 3.32 27.79
C VAL A 327 -8.46 2.15 26.82
N GLY A 328 -8.89 2.42 25.60
CA GLY A 328 -8.82 1.49 24.49
C GLY A 328 -7.92 2.05 23.40
N CYS A 329 -6.97 1.25 22.91
CA CYS A 329 -6.11 1.64 21.80
C CYS A 329 -6.23 0.66 20.63
N ASP A 330 -6.25 1.21 19.43
CA ASP A 330 -6.21 0.47 18.16
C ASP A 330 -4.94 0.85 17.40
N PHE A 331 -3.97 -0.07 17.38
CA PHE A 331 -2.71 0.06 16.66
C PHE A 331 -2.81 -0.60 15.28
N GLY A 332 -3.71 -0.06 14.44
CA GLY A 332 -3.99 -0.51 13.09
C GLY A 332 -2.84 -0.31 12.11
N SER A 333 -2.96 -0.88 10.89
CA SER A 333 -1.89 -0.88 9.88
C SER A 333 -1.43 0.51 9.44
N THR A 334 -2.36 1.46 9.28
CA THR A 334 -2.09 2.82 8.80
C THR A 334 -2.20 3.88 9.88
N THR A 335 -2.89 3.59 10.98
CA THR A 335 -3.27 4.57 12.00
C THR A 335 -3.18 3.99 13.39
N ALA A 336 -2.82 4.81 14.36
CA ALA A 336 -2.87 4.49 15.77
C ALA A 336 -3.92 5.39 16.44
N LYS A 337 -4.75 4.81 17.30
CA LYS A 337 -5.88 5.52 17.92
C LYS A 337 -5.95 5.18 19.40
N ALA A 338 -6.32 6.14 20.22
CA ALA A 338 -6.67 5.91 21.61
C ALA A 338 -8.00 6.60 21.93
N VAL A 339 -8.80 5.93 22.75
CA VAL A 339 -10.09 6.38 23.26
C VAL A 339 -10.09 6.25 24.77
N VAL A 340 -10.60 7.27 25.43
CA VAL A 340 -10.81 7.31 26.88
C VAL A 340 -12.31 7.30 27.14
N LEU A 341 -12.78 6.30 27.89
CA LEU A 341 -14.15 6.21 28.37
C LEU A 341 -14.22 6.45 29.88
N SER A 342 -15.34 7.00 30.33
CA SER A 342 -15.75 6.95 31.74
C SER A 342 -16.08 5.51 32.16
N GLU A 343 -16.21 5.26 33.46
CA GLU A 343 -16.71 3.96 33.95
C GLU A 343 -18.13 3.66 33.47
N ASP A 344 -18.93 4.70 33.19
CA ASP A 344 -20.27 4.63 32.61
C ASP A 344 -20.27 4.45 31.07
N ARG A 345 -19.08 4.25 30.47
CA ARG A 345 -18.87 4.00 29.03
C ARG A 345 -19.13 5.22 28.14
N GLU A 346 -19.13 6.42 28.70
CA GLU A 346 -19.22 7.66 27.92
C GLU A 346 -17.88 8.04 27.34
N LEU A 347 -17.87 8.57 26.11
CA LEU A 347 -16.64 9.04 25.46
C LEU A 347 -16.18 10.37 26.07
N LEU A 348 -15.00 10.36 26.69
CA LEU A 348 -14.38 11.54 27.30
C LEU A 348 -13.33 12.17 26.38
N PHE A 349 -12.58 11.35 25.65
CA PHE A 349 -11.50 11.80 24.78
C PHE A 349 -11.18 10.77 23.71
N SER A 350 -10.72 11.25 22.56
CA SER A 350 -10.16 10.41 21.50
C SER A 350 -9.01 11.12 20.82
N CYS A 351 -7.97 10.38 20.47
CA CYS A 351 -6.94 10.85 19.55
C CYS A 351 -6.73 9.85 18.41
N TYR A 352 -6.45 10.40 17.23
CA TYR A 352 -6.29 9.67 15.98
C TYR A 352 -5.01 10.16 15.32
N ALA A 353 -4.05 9.26 15.12
CA ALA A 353 -2.78 9.58 14.51
C ALA A 353 -2.51 8.66 13.31
N LEU A 354 -1.89 9.21 12.26
CA LEU A 354 -1.28 8.38 11.22
C LEU A 354 -0.08 7.65 11.85
N SER A 355 -0.02 6.33 11.67
CA SER A 355 1.08 5.53 12.17
C SER A 355 2.35 5.88 11.41
N LYS A 356 3.46 6.08 12.13
CA LYS A 356 4.78 6.30 11.53
C LYS A 356 5.54 4.99 11.32
N GLY A 357 4.84 3.86 11.42
CA GLY A 357 5.39 2.52 11.20
C GLY A 357 5.85 1.82 12.47
N ASN A 358 6.33 2.57 13.47
CA ASN A 358 6.78 2.02 14.75
C ASN A 358 5.67 2.07 15.83
N PRO A 359 5.13 0.91 16.27
CA PRO A 359 4.09 0.87 17.28
C PRO A 359 4.50 1.45 18.65
N ILE A 360 5.78 1.40 19.04
CA ILE A 360 6.26 1.93 20.32
C ILE A 360 6.21 3.46 20.31
N GLU A 361 6.68 4.09 19.23
CA GLU A 361 6.62 5.54 19.04
C GLU A 361 5.18 6.04 18.90
N ASP A 362 4.34 5.29 18.17
CA ASP A 362 2.91 5.56 18.07
C ASP A 362 2.26 5.54 19.47
N ALA A 363 2.59 4.54 20.30
CA ALA A 363 2.11 4.46 21.68
C ALA A 363 2.58 5.65 22.53
N GLN A 364 3.86 6.01 22.46
CA GLN A 364 4.39 7.20 23.14
C GLN A 364 3.63 8.48 22.77
N SER A 365 3.33 8.66 21.48
CA SER A 365 2.58 9.81 21.00
C SER A 365 1.14 9.81 21.50
N LEU A 366 0.43 8.67 21.46
CA LEU A 366 -0.95 8.59 21.94
C LEU A 366 -1.05 8.80 23.45
N PHE A 367 -0.20 8.15 24.24
CA PHE A 367 -0.25 8.28 25.70
C PHE A 367 0.18 9.68 26.18
N ARG A 368 1.04 10.38 25.44
CA ARG A 368 1.30 11.81 25.68
C ARG A 368 0.04 12.64 25.54
N GLN A 369 -0.70 12.46 24.44
CA GLN A 369 -1.96 13.19 24.20
C GLN A 369 -3.04 12.85 25.24
N VAL A 370 -3.15 11.57 25.65
CA VAL A 370 -4.06 11.16 26.73
C VAL A 370 -3.70 11.86 28.05
N ARG A 371 -2.40 11.95 28.38
CA ARG A 371 -1.94 12.68 29.58
C ARG A 371 -2.20 14.17 29.49
N GLU A 372 -1.94 14.78 28.34
CA GLU A 372 -2.21 16.21 28.06
C GLU A 372 -3.72 16.52 28.12
N GLY A 373 -4.56 15.56 27.74
CA GLY A 373 -6.01 15.58 27.97
C GLY A 373 -6.40 15.55 29.45
N GLY A 374 -5.45 15.35 30.36
CA GLY A 374 -5.64 15.40 31.80
C GLY A 374 -6.11 14.10 32.44
N PHE A 375 -5.97 12.98 31.72
CA PHE A 375 -6.32 11.64 32.21
C PHE A 375 -5.07 10.98 32.81
N ALA A 376 -5.06 10.81 34.14
CA ALA A 376 -3.89 10.32 34.87
C ALA A 376 -4.10 8.91 35.47
N ASP A 377 -5.33 8.53 35.79
CA ASP A 377 -5.65 7.28 36.46
C ASP A 377 -6.35 6.29 35.51
N VAL A 378 -5.60 5.30 35.02
CA VAL A 378 -6.08 4.29 34.07
C VAL A 378 -6.49 3.03 34.82
N ALA A 379 -7.79 2.83 35.00
CA ALA A 379 -8.36 1.64 35.67
C ALA A 379 -8.38 0.40 34.79
N GLY A 380 -8.26 0.56 33.47
CA GLY A 380 -8.17 -0.55 32.53
C GLY A 380 -7.62 -0.10 31.18
N LEU A 381 -6.69 -0.89 30.64
CA LEU A 381 -6.12 -0.68 29.31
C LEU A 381 -6.38 -1.90 28.42
N ALA A 382 -7.01 -1.69 27.27
CA ALA A 382 -7.16 -2.71 26.25
C ALA A 382 -6.54 -2.29 24.92
N LEU A 383 -5.92 -3.24 24.23
CA LEU A 383 -5.30 -3.02 22.93
C LEU A 383 -5.95 -3.88 21.85
N THR A 384 -6.02 -3.36 20.63
CA THR A 384 -6.37 -4.09 19.42
C THR A 384 -5.52 -3.66 18.22
N GLY A 385 -5.82 -4.21 17.04
CA GLY A 385 -5.08 -3.97 15.80
C GLY A 385 -3.76 -4.72 15.72
N TYR A 386 -2.96 -4.41 14.69
CA TYR A 386 -1.71 -5.09 14.35
C TYR A 386 -0.62 -4.94 15.41
N GLY A 387 -0.55 -3.79 16.09
CA GLY A 387 0.45 -3.53 17.13
C GLY A 387 0.15 -4.20 18.47
N LYS A 388 -1.04 -4.80 18.65
CA LYS A 388 -1.51 -5.39 19.91
C LYS A 388 -0.52 -6.39 20.50
N ASP A 389 -0.05 -7.37 19.71
CA ASP A 389 0.80 -8.44 20.24
C ASP A 389 2.21 -7.94 20.60
N LEU A 390 2.70 -6.88 19.94
CA LEU A 390 3.95 -6.23 20.30
C LEU A 390 3.82 -5.42 21.59
N LEU A 391 2.74 -4.64 21.69
CA LEU A 391 2.59 -3.61 22.72
C LEU A 391 1.94 -4.09 24.01
N LYS A 392 1.24 -5.23 24.01
CA LYS A 392 0.47 -5.69 25.19
C LYS A 392 1.30 -5.74 26.46
N ASP A 393 2.43 -6.45 26.43
CA ASP A 393 3.28 -6.62 27.61
C ASP A 393 4.20 -5.40 27.85
N VAL A 394 4.54 -4.67 26.78
CA VAL A 394 5.34 -3.44 26.80
C VAL A 394 4.60 -2.30 27.49
N LEU A 395 3.30 -2.14 27.24
CA LEU A 395 2.47 -1.09 27.86
C LEU A 395 1.82 -1.55 29.17
N GLY A 396 1.81 -2.86 29.43
CA GLY A 396 1.09 -3.46 30.56
C GLY A 396 -0.42 -3.46 30.34
N ALA A 397 -0.87 -3.70 29.11
CA ALA A 397 -2.30 -3.77 28.80
C ALA A 397 -2.96 -4.95 29.50
N ASP A 398 -4.15 -4.72 30.01
CA ASP A 398 -4.96 -5.69 30.74
C ASP A 398 -5.59 -6.71 29.80
N VAL A 399 -6.09 -6.23 28.66
CA VAL A 399 -6.78 -7.03 27.67
C VAL A 399 -6.17 -6.84 26.27
N GLY A 400 -5.88 -7.95 25.59
CA GLY A 400 -5.59 -7.95 24.16
C GLY A 400 -6.83 -8.41 23.41
N VAL A 401 -7.45 -7.52 22.63
CA VAL A 401 -8.72 -7.74 21.95
C VAL A 401 -8.48 -8.04 20.47
N VAL A 402 -9.14 -9.07 19.95
CA VAL A 402 -9.15 -9.32 18.49
C VAL A 402 -9.94 -8.21 17.82
N GLU A 403 -9.41 -7.65 16.74
CA GLU A 403 -9.96 -6.46 16.08
C GLU A 403 -11.43 -6.62 15.68
N THR A 404 -11.83 -7.78 15.14
CA THR A 404 -13.24 -8.06 14.81
C THR A 404 -14.15 -7.99 16.03
N VAL A 405 -13.68 -8.42 17.20
CA VAL A 405 -14.44 -8.35 18.46
C VAL A 405 -14.57 -6.91 18.90
N ALA A 406 -13.48 -6.14 18.87
CA ALA A 406 -13.51 -4.72 19.23
C ALA A 406 -14.50 -3.95 18.32
N HIS A 407 -14.34 -4.07 17.01
CA HIS A 407 -15.22 -3.42 16.02
C HIS A 407 -16.69 -3.84 16.13
N ALA A 408 -16.96 -5.13 16.41
CA ALA A 408 -18.33 -5.58 16.66
C ALA A 408 -18.90 -5.01 17.97
N THR A 409 -18.07 -4.96 19.01
CA THR A 409 -18.47 -4.45 20.34
C THR A 409 -18.83 -2.97 20.28
N ALA A 410 -18.04 -2.16 19.57
CA ALA A 410 -18.36 -0.75 19.35
C ALA A 410 -19.66 -0.58 18.55
N ALA A 411 -19.79 -1.26 17.41
CA ALA A 411 -20.99 -1.14 16.59
C ALA A 411 -22.27 -1.57 17.33
N LEU A 412 -22.23 -2.69 18.08
CA LEU A 412 -23.38 -3.17 18.86
C LEU A 412 -23.70 -2.29 20.08
N HIS A 413 -22.73 -1.51 20.57
CA HIS A 413 -22.98 -0.54 21.64
C HIS A 413 -23.85 0.64 21.15
N PHE A 414 -23.62 1.14 19.93
CA PHE A 414 -24.40 2.23 19.35
C PHE A 414 -25.65 1.75 18.58
N TYR A 415 -25.57 0.57 17.97
CA TYR A 415 -26.61 -0.01 17.11
C TYR A 415 -26.85 -1.49 17.50
N PRO A 416 -27.57 -1.76 18.60
CA PRO A 416 -27.77 -3.12 19.12
C PRO A 416 -28.61 -4.01 18.20
N ASP A 417 -29.34 -3.40 17.26
CA ASP A 417 -30.20 -4.03 16.25
C ASP A 417 -29.53 -4.15 14.87
N ALA A 418 -28.22 -3.94 14.77
CA ALA A 418 -27.47 -4.10 13.52
C ALA A 418 -27.60 -5.53 12.97
N ASP A 419 -27.80 -5.64 11.65
CA ASP A 419 -27.74 -6.94 10.95
C ASP A 419 -26.35 -7.19 10.36
N VAL A 420 -25.70 -6.14 9.89
CA VAL A 420 -24.41 -6.22 9.19
C VAL A 420 -23.54 -5.04 9.61
N ILE A 421 -22.28 -5.32 9.90
CA ILE A 421 -21.27 -4.30 10.15
C ILE A 421 -20.20 -4.38 9.06
N CYS A 422 -19.94 -3.27 8.39
CA CYS A 422 -18.90 -3.13 7.38
C CYS A 422 -17.80 -2.19 7.91
N ASP A 423 -16.67 -2.79 8.29
CA ASP A 423 -15.45 -2.07 8.63
C ASP A 423 -14.51 -2.02 7.43
N VAL A 424 -14.22 -0.81 6.93
CA VAL A 424 -13.25 -0.61 5.84
C VAL A 424 -12.06 0.17 6.40
N GLY A 425 -11.00 -0.57 6.73
CA GLY A 425 -9.75 -0.05 7.25
C GLY A 425 -8.81 0.46 6.16
N GLY A 426 -7.58 0.76 6.56
CA GLY A 426 -6.53 1.17 5.63
C GLY A 426 -6.09 0.03 4.72
N THR A 427 -5.88 -1.17 5.25
CA THR A 427 -5.33 -2.32 4.49
C THR A 427 -6.29 -3.50 4.37
N ASP A 428 -7.44 -3.45 5.03
CA ASP A 428 -8.34 -4.57 5.13
C ASP A 428 -9.82 -4.15 5.12
N VAL A 429 -10.65 -5.12 4.81
CA VAL A 429 -12.12 -5.01 4.82
C VAL A 429 -12.66 -6.14 5.67
N LYS A 430 -13.57 -5.79 6.60
CA LYS A 430 -14.24 -6.74 7.49
C LYS A 430 -15.75 -6.55 7.38
N ILE A 431 -16.44 -7.61 6.95
CA ILE A 431 -17.91 -7.65 6.94
C ILE A 431 -18.34 -8.65 7.99
N MET A 432 -19.04 -8.21 9.02
CA MET A 432 -19.55 -9.06 10.10
C MET A 432 -21.07 -9.16 9.97
N ILE A 433 -21.58 -10.38 9.90
CA ILE A 433 -23.00 -10.69 9.77
C ILE A 433 -23.51 -11.10 11.14
N LEU A 434 -24.52 -10.39 11.62
CA LEU A 434 -25.09 -10.56 12.94
C LEU A 434 -26.37 -11.40 12.86
N ARG A 435 -26.55 -12.26 13.86
CA ARG A 435 -27.81 -12.95 14.13
C ARG A 435 -28.06 -12.90 15.62
N GLN A 436 -29.23 -12.38 16.01
CA GLN A 436 -29.64 -12.27 17.42
C GLN A 436 -28.63 -11.52 18.30
N GLY A 437 -28.06 -10.41 17.79
CA GLY A 437 -27.11 -9.56 18.52
C GLY A 437 -25.72 -10.18 18.70
N THR A 438 -25.35 -11.17 17.89
CA THR A 438 -24.03 -11.83 17.95
C THR A 438 -23.49 -12.06 16.55
N VAL A 439 -22.17 -11.96 16.37
CA VAL A 439 -21.51 -12.23 15.08
C VAL A 439 -21.65 -13.71 14.77
N ALA A 440 -22.44 -14.02 13.73
CA ALA A 440 -22.71 -15.37 13.27
C ALA A 440 -21.72 -15.80 12.18
N ASP A 441 -21.30 -14.84 11.34
CA ASP A 441 -20.37 -15.07 10.24
C ASP A 441 -19.57 -13.78 9.98
N PHE A 442 -18.40 -13.92 9.38
CA PHE A 442 -17.59 -12.77 8.97
C PHE A 442 -16.80 -13.06 7.69
N ARG A 443 -16.61 -12.01 6.88
CA ARG A 443 -15.78 -12.02 5.68
C ARG A 443 -14.64 -11.05 5.90
N LEU A 444 -13.41 -11.53 5.73
CA LEU A 444 -12.19 -10.75 5.89
C LEU A 444 -11.42 -10.76 4.59
N ASN A 445 -10.99 -9.58 4.17
CA ASN A 445 -10.00 -9.44 3.11
C ASN A 445 -8.87 -8.55 3.63
N SER A 446 -7.76 -9.17 4.00
CA SER A 446 -6.55 -8.50 4.53
C SER A 446 -5.42 -8.44 3.51
N GLN A 447 -5.64 -8.92 2.29
CA GLN A 447 -4.59 -9.14 1.29
C GLN A 447 -4.82 -8.39 -0.04
N CYS A 448 -6.04 -7.93 -0.33
CA CYS A 448 -6.36 -7.25 -1.58
C CYS A 448 -6.66 -5.76 -1.35
N SER A 449 -5.92 -4.87 -2.01
CA SER A 449 -6.03 -3.42 -1.77
C SER A 449 -7.18 -2.71 -2.46
N SER A 450 -7.81 -3.30 -3.48
CA SER A 450 -8.78 -2.59 -4.34
C SER A 450 -10.06 -2.12 -3.64
N GLY A 451 -10.31 -2.57 -2.40
CA GLY A 451 -11.50 -2.21 -1.61
C GLY A 451 -11.19 -1.47 -0.30
N ASN A 452 -9.98 -0.97 -0.07
CA ASN A 452 -9.58 -0.36 1.20
C ASN A 452 -9.02 1.07 1.06
N GLY A 453 -8.86 1.74 2.20
CA GLY A 453 -8.45 3.14 2.25
C GLY A 453 -7.04 3.42 1.73
N ALA A 454 -6.09 2.49 1.89
CA ALA A 454 -4.71 2.69 1.43
C ALA A 454 -4.63 2.80 -0.09
N PHE A 455 -5.50 2.09 -0.82
CA PHE A 455 -5.56 2.22 -2.27
C PHE A 455 -6.09 3.58 -2.71
N LEU A 456 -7.17 4.06 -2.10
CA LEU A 456 -7.70 5.40 -2.36
C LEU A 456 -6.68 6.48 -2.02
N GLN A 457 -6.01 6.36 -0.87
CA GLN A 457 -4.93 7.25 -0.44
C GLN A 457 -3.78 7.25 -1.46
N GLY A 458 -3.29 6.07 -1.86
CA GLY A 458 -2.19 5.96 -2.82
C GLY A 458 -2.50 6.54 -4.20
N VAL A 459 -3.77 6.54 -4.61
CA VAL A 459 -4.21 7.22 -5.84
C VAL A 459 -4.31 8.74 -5.64
N ALA A 460 -4.89 9.23 -4.54
CA ALA A 460 -4.95 10.66 -4.25
C ALA A 460 -3.55 11.29 -4.15
N GLU A 461 -2.62 10.64 -3.45
CA GLU A 461 -1.22 11.07 -3.36
C GLU A 461 -0.52 11.10 -4.74
N ARG A 462 -0.86 10.18 -5.65
CA ARG A 462 -0.34 10.21 -7.03
C ARG A 462 -0.75 11.48 -7.76
N TYR A 463 -1.91 12.04 -7.44
CA TYR A 463 -2.40 13.30 -7.98
C TYR A 463 -2.01 14.53 -7.15
N ASN A 464 -1.21 14.34 -6.09
CA ASN A 464 -0.86 15.39 -5.14
C ASN A 464 -2.10 16.02 -4.48
N ILE A 465 -3.14 15.21 -4.24
CA ILE A 465 -4.37 15.60 -3.56
C ILE A 465 -4.29 15.08 -2.11
N PRO A 466 -4.39 15.97 -1.10
CA PRO A 466 -4.50 15.56 0.30
C PRO A 466 -5.68 14.63 0.51
N LEU A 467 -5.53 13.63 1.38
CA LEU A 467 -6.58 12.62 1.61
C LEU A 467 -7.88 13.26 2.11
N GLU A 468 -7.77 14.32 2.89
CA GLU A 468 -8.89 15.10 3.44
C GLU A 468 -9.70 15.78 2.33
N ALA A 469 -9.05 16.15 1.22
CA ALA A 469 -9.70 16.76 0.06
C ALA A 469 -10.28 15.72 -0.92
N TYR A 470 -10.15 14.41 -0.63
CA TYR A 470 -10.59 13.37 -1.56
C TYR A 470 -12.06 13.49 -1.92
N ALA A 471 -12.92 13.57 -0.90
CA ALA A 471 -14.37 13.55 -1.08
C ALA A 471 -14.83 14.75 -1.91
N ASP A 472 -14.35 15.94 -1.56
CA ASP A 472 -14.69 17.20 -2.23
C ASP A 472 -14.32 17.13 -3.73
N ARG A 473 -13.10 16.68 -4.05
CA ARG A 473 -12.67 16.48 -5.44
C ARG A 473 -13.48 15.44 -6.18
N ALA A 474 -13.84 14.34 -5.53
CA ALA A 474 -14.68 13.31 -6.14
C ALA A 474 -16.11 13.82 -6.43
N PHE A 475 -16.64 14.74 -5.62
CA PHE A 475 -17.96 15.35 -5.85
C PHE A 475 -17.96 16.42 -6.97
N GLU A 476 -16.81 17.00 -7.31
CA GLU A 476 -16.68 17.91 -8.47
C GLU A 476 -16.86 17.19 -9.82
N ALA A 477 -16.69 15.86 -9.86
CA ALA A 477 -16.78 15.07 -11.07
C ALA A 477 -18.21 15.03 -11.64
N LYS A 478 -18.39 15.56 -12.86
CA LYS A 478 -19.68 15.52 -13.58
C LYS A 478 -19.94 14.16 -14.24
N ALA A 479 -18.88 13.48 -14.63
CA ALA A 479 -18.90 12.14 -15.20
C ALA A 479 -17.75 11.33 -14.61
N MET A 480 -17.81 10.02 -14.73
CA MET A 480 -16.75 9.14 -14.25
C MET A 480 -16.59 7.92 -15.17
N PRO A 481 -15.37 7.38 -15.34
CA PRO A 481 -15.17 6.16 -16.10
C PRO A 481 -15.78 4.96 -15.36
N SER A 482 -16.17 3.93 -16.12
CA SER A 482 -16.41 2.62 -15.53
C SER A 482 -15.09 1.94 -15.22
N LEU A 483 -14.84 1.63 -13.95
CA LEU A 483 -13.71 0.82 -13.52
C LEU A 483 -14.14 -0.60 -13.24
N THR A 484 -13.29 -1.56 -13.59
CA THR A 484 -13.58 -2.98 -13.37
C THR A 484 -13.33 -3.37 -11.92
N MET A 485 -14.25 -4.12 -11.31
CA MET A 485 -14.02 -4.72 -9.99
C MET A 485 -12.89 -5.77 -10.05
N GLY A 486 -12.15 -5.96 -8.97
CA GLY A 486 -11.13 -7.02 -8.89
C GLY A 486 -9.84 -6.56 -8.23
N CYS A 487 -8.72 -7.20 -8.57
CA CYS A 487 -7.42 -6.95 -7.93
C CYS A 487 -6.95 -5.49 -8.09
N GLY A 488 -6.37 -4.91 -7.04
CA GLY A 488 -5.84 -3.53 -7.08
C GLY A 488 -4.77 -3.31 -8.14
N VAL A 489 -4.08 -4.36 -8.58
CA VAL A 489 -3.14 -4.31 -9.72
C VAL A 489 -3.89 -4.06 -11.03
N PHE A 490 -4.94 -4.84 -11.33
CA PHE A 490 -5.74 -4.63 -12.53
C PHE A 490 -6.48 -3.29 -12.48
N LEU A 491 -6.96 -2.90 -11.30
CA LEU A 491 -7.59 -1.60 -11.10
C LEU A 491 -6.59 -0.46 -11.36
N GLN A 492 -5.32 -0.59 -10.96
CA GLN A 492 -4.27 0.38 -11.32
C GLN A 492 -4.02 0.42 -12.82
N SER A 493 -3.97 -0.73 -13.50
CA SER A 493 -3.84 -0.77 -14.96
C SER A 493 -5.04 -0.12 -15.66
N ASP A 494 -6.25 -0.33 -15.14
CA ASP A 494 -7.47 0.30 -15.65
C ASP A 494 -7.43 1.81 -15.45
N ILE A 495 -7.05 2.30 -14.25
CA ILE A 495 -6.83 3.74 -14.00
C ILE A 495 -5.90 4.34 -15.07
N VAL A 496 -4.74 3.73 -15.31
CA VAL A 496 -3.79 4.21 -16.32
C VAL A 496 -4.42 4.23 -17.72
N ASN A 497 -5.22 3.21 -18.05
CA ASN A 497 -5.94 3.16 -19.31
C ASN A 497 -6.99 4.28 -19.42
N GLN A 498 -7.74 4.56 -18.36
CA GLN A 498 -8.70 5.67 -18.33
C GLN A 498 -7.97 7.03 -18.42
N GLN A 499 -6.81 7.17 -17.80
CA GLN A 499 -5.97 8.37 -17.95
C GLN A 499 -5.52 8.59 -19.39
N ARG A 500 -5.15 7.51 -20.10
CA ARG A 500 -4.82 7.60 -21.53
C ARG A 500 -6.00 8.06 -22.38
N LYS A 501 -7.23 7.84 -21.93
CA LYS A 501 -8.47 8.34 -22.56
C LYS A 501 -8.81 9.78 -22.13
N GLY A 502 -7.98 10.41 -21.30
CA GLY A 502 -8.13 11.79 -20.86
C GLY A 502 -8.86 11.96 -19.53
N TRP A 503 -9.33 10.90 -18.86
CA TRP A 503 -10.04 11.02 -17.57
C TRP A 503 -9.18 11.73 -16.52
N SER A 504 -9.76 12.77 -15.91
CA SER A 504 -9.10 13.62 -14.91
C SER A 504 -9.02 12.93 -13.54
N ALA A 505 -8.25 13.51 -12.63
CA ALA A 505 -8.03 12.93 -11.30
C ALA A 505 -9.33 12.84 -10.49
N GLU A 506 -10.15 13.89 -10.56
CA GLU A 506 -11.45 14.04 -9.89
C GLU A 506 -12.43 12.97 -10.38
N GLU A 507 -12.50 12.77 -11.70
CA GLU A 507 -13.35 11.75 -12.35
C GLU A 507 -12.91 10.33 -11.99
N ILE A 508 -11.58 10.08 -11.93
CA ILE A 508 -11.03 8.79 -11.51
C ILE A 508 -11.32 8.52 -10.03
N MET A 509 -11.19 9.53 -9.17
CA MET A 509 -11.48 9.41 -7.75
C MET A 509 -12.97 9.12 -7.50
N ALA A 510 -13.87 9.75 -8.25
CA ALA A 510 -15.29 9.43 -8.24
C ALA A 510 -15.55 7.96 -8.63
N ALA A 511 -14.94 7.51 -9.73
CA ALA A 511 -15.05 6.11 -10.16
C ALA A 511 -14.49 5.12 -9.14
N LEU A 512 -13.42 5.48 -8.43
CA LEU A 512 -12.83 4.66 -7.39
C LEU A 512 -13.71 4.54 -6.15
N ALA A 513 -14.34 5.63 -5.73
CA ALA A 513 -15.36 5.58 -4.69
C ALA A 513 -16.54 4.68 -5.13
N ALA A 514 -16.98 4.78 -6.40
CA ALA A 514 -18.08 3.99 -6.95
C ALA A 514 -17.77 2.48 -7.10
N VAL A 515 -16.53 2.09 -7.40
CA VAL A 515 -16.13 0.67 -7.51
C VAL A 515 -15.81 0.03 -6.16
N LEU A 516 -15.48 0.84 -5.14
CA LEU A 516 -15.19 0.36 -3.78
C LEU A 516 -16.29 -0.56 -3.21
N PRO A 517 -17.59 -0.19 -3.20
CA PRO A 517 -18.64 -1.08 -2.68
C PRO A 517 -18.72 -2.40 -3.44
N VAL A 518 -18.43 -2.42 -4.75
CA VAL A 518 -18.39 -3.65 -5.54
C VAL A 518 -17.24 -4.54 -5.06
N ASN A 519 -16.06 -3.96 -4.80
CA ASN A 519 -14.92 -4.69 -4.26
C ASN A 519 -15.15 -5.16 -2.80
N VAL A 520 -15.82 -4.36 -1.98
CA VAL A 520 -16.15 -4.70 -0.58
C VAL A 520 -17.19 -5.81 -0.52
N TRP A 521 -18.36 -5.62 -1.12
CA TRP A 521 -19.49 -6.51 -0.92
C TRP A 521 -19.45 -7.75 -1.80
N ILE A 522 -19.06 -7.60 -3.07
CA ILE A 522 -19.09 -8.70 -4.04
C ILE A 522 -17.76 -9.45 -4.05
N TYR A 523 -16.63 -8.74 -4.22
CA TYR A 523 -15.33 -9.39 -4.35
C TYR A 523 -14.81 -9.93 -3.00
N ALA A 524 -14.71 -9.07 -1.98
CA ALA A 524 -14.24 -9.44 -0.65
C ALA A 524 -15.32 -10.17 0.17
N GLY A 525 -16.56 -9.67 0.14
CA GLY A 525 -17.67 -10.25 0.88
C GLY A 525 -18.21 -11.55 0.28
N GLN A 526 -18.03 -11.78 -1.02
CA GLN A 526 -18.67 -12.87 -1.76
C GLN A 526 -20.21 -12.88 -1.60
N LEU A 527 -20.81 -11.71 -1.38
CA LEU A 527 -22.24 -11.55 -1.14
C LEU A 527 -22.96 -11.16 -2.43
N GLN A 528 -23.34 -12.14 -3.25
CA GLN A 528 -24.10 -11.90 -4.48
C GLN A 528 -25.53 -11.38 -4.20
N ASN A 529 -26.09 -11.73 -3.04
CA ASN A 529 -27.40 -11.28 -2.59
C ASN A 529 -27.29 -10.56 -1.23
N LEU A 530 -27.16 -9.24 -1.25
CA LEU A 530 -27.02 -8.40 -0.04
C LEU A 530 -28.27 -8.47 0.85
N ARG A 531 -29.45 -8.70 0.29
CA ARG A 531 -30.69 -8.82 1.08
C ARG A 531 -30.64 -10.02 2.04
N SER A 532 -29.83 -11.04 1.73
CA SER A 532 -29.74 -12.25 2.56
C SER A 532 -29.02 -12.01 3.89
N VAL A 533 -28.19 -10.97 3.99
CA VAL A 533 -27.44 -10.68 5.21
C VAL A 533 -28.17 -9.77 6.17
N GLY A 534 -29.07 -8.91 5.69
CA GLY A 534 -29.92 -8.08 6.55
C GLY A 534 -30.48 -6.84 5.87
N ARG A 535 -31.02 -5.94 6.69
CA ARG A 535 -31.56 -4.64 6.29
C ARG A 535 -30.88 -3.46 6.98
N LYS A 536 -30.33 -3.66 8.19
CA LYS A 536 -29.58 -2.61 8.90
C LYS A 536 -28.08 -2.78 8.75
N PHE A 537 -27.46 -1.88 8.00
CA PHE A 537 -26.02 -1.88 7.67
C PHE A 537 -25.31 -0.76 8.42
N VAL A 538 -24.35 -1.11 9.27
CA VAL A 538 -23.48 -0.16 9.99
C VAL A 538 -22.17 -0.02 9.23
N LEU A 539 -21.87 1.18 8.77
CA LEU A 539 -20.59 1.53 8.14
C LEU A 539 -19.62 2.09 9.18
N GLN A 540 -18.40 1.55 9.24
CA GLN A 540 -17.34 2.01 10.15
C GLN A 540 -15.93 1.77 9.60
N GLY A 541 -14.90 2.23 10.30
CA GLY A 541 -13.51 2.22 9.82
C GLY A 541 -13.13 3.56 9.19
N GLY A 542 -11.82 3.83 9.16
CA GLY A 542 -11.27 5.13 8.75
C GLY A 542 -11.63 5.55 7.33
N THR A 543 -11.85 4.60 6.43
CA THR A 543 -12.22 4.89 5.04
C THR A 543 -13.60 5.53 4.92
N HIS A 544 -14.51 5.26 5.86
CA HIS A 544 -15.84 5.89 5.89
C HIS A 544 -15.84 7.31 6.47
N ARG A 545 -14.67 7.90 6.76
CA ARG A 545 -14.53 9.36 6.92
C ARG A 545 -14.61 10.10 5.59
N ASN A 546 -14.37 9.40 4.48
CA ASN A 546 -14.48 9.94 3.14
C ASN A 546 -15.94 9.89 2.67
N MET A 547 -16.58 11.05 2.55
CA MET A 547 -17.99 11.13 2.22
C MET A 547 -18.35 10.65 0.81
N ALA A 548 -17.41 10.69 -0.15
CA ALA A 548 -17.61 10.09 -1.46
C ALA A 548 -17.73 8.55 -1.37
N VAL A 549 -16.94 7.93 -0.48
CA VAL A 549 -17.03 6.49 -0.19
C VAL A 549 -18.35 6.15 0.49
N VAL A 550 -18.77 6.94 1.49
CA VAL A 550 -20.06 6.72 2.17
C VAL A 550 -21.21 6.84 1.17
N LYS A 551 -21.21 7.85 0.28
CA LYS A 551 -22.22 8.02 -0.76
C LYS A 551 -22.31 6.78 -1.65
N ALA A 552 -21.17 6.33 -2.16
CA ALA A 552 -21.10 5.14 -3.02
C ALA A 552 -21.58 3.86 -2.30
N GLN A 553 -21.22 3.68 -1.03
CA GLN A 553 -21.71 2.56 -0.21
C GLN A 553 -23.23 2.59 -0.05
N VAL A 554 -23.79 3.75 0.32
CA VAL A 554 -25.23 3.94 0.51
C VAL A 554 -25.99 3.68 -0.79
N ASP A 555 -25.56 4.27 -1.91
CA ASP A 555 -26.19 4.09 -3.22
C ASP A 555 -26.15 2.63 -3.67
N PHE A 556 -25.01 1.97 -3.49
CA PHE A 556 -24.86 0.56 -3.85
C PHE A 556 -25.78 -0.34 -3.02
N ILE A 557 -25.81 -0.14 -1.69
CA ILE A 557 -26.63 -0.95 -0.78
C ILE A 557 -28.11 -0.70 -1.06
N ARG A 558 -28.57 0.55 -1.15
CA ARG A 558 -29.98 0.89 -1.46
C ARG A 558 -30.38 0.43 -2.86
N GLY A 559 -29.45 0.43 -3.82
CA GLY A 559 -29.67 -0.12 -5.16
C GLY A 559 -29.88 -1.64 -5.18
N LYS A 560 -29.34 -2.38 -4.20
CA LYS A 560 -29.53 -3.84 -4.05
C LYS A 560 -30.64 -4.20 -3.05
N VAL A 561 -30.86 -3.35 -2.05
CA VAL A 561 -31.81 -3.52 -0.95
C VAL A 561 -32.55 -2.18 -0.75
N PRO A 562 -33.62 -1.89 -1.52
CA PRO A 562 -34.29 -0.58 -1.49
C PRO A 562 -34.81 -0.13 -0.13
N ASP A 563 -35.12 -1.07 0.77
CA ASP A 563 -35.60 -0.88 2.14
C ASP A 563 -34.49 -0.99 3.19
N ALA A 564 -33.22 -0.85 2.80
CA ALA A 564 -32.09 -0.89 3.74
C ALA A 564 -31.98 0.41 4.56
N GLU A 565 -31.78 0.22 5.87
CA GLU A 565 -31.29 1.25 6.77
C GLU A 565 -29.76 1.21 6.77
N VAL A 566 -29.12 2.24 6.19
CA VAL A 566 -27.65 2.35 6.18
C VAL A 566 -27.28 3.46 7.15
N VAL A 567 -26.54 3.12 8.20
CA VAL A 567 -26.09 4.05 9.24
C VAL A 567 -24.57 4.15 9.25
N LEU A 568 -24.06 5.37 9.47
CA LEU A 568 -22.64 5.62 9.68
C LEU A 568 -22.37 5.60 11.19
N HIS A 569 -21.34 4.88 11.63
CA HIS A 569 -20.91 4.93 13.02
C HIS A 569 -20.44 6.35 13.37
N PRO A 570 -20.92 6.97 14.48
CA PRO A 570 -20.62 8.36 14.81
C PRO A 570 -19.12 8.63 14.98
N TYR A 571 -18.38 7.60 15.41
CA TYR A 571 -16.92 7.60 15.53
C TYR A 571 -16.31 6.53 14.62
N SER A 572 -16.62 6.57 13.32
CA SER A 572 -16.26 5.51 12.37
C SER A 572 -14.75 5.17 12.39
N GLY A 573 -13.89 6.19 12.52
CA GLY A 573 -12.44 5.99 12.61
C GLY A 573 -12.01 5.25 13.88
N GLU A 574 -12.61 5.58 15.02
CA GLU A 574 -12.24 5.17 16.37
C GLU A 574 -12.90 3.88 16.84
N ALA A 575 -13.81 3.29 16.06
CA ALA A 575 -14.62 2.16 16.50
C ALA A 575 -13.82 0.99 17.10
N GLY A 576 -12.66 0.64 16.53
CA GLY A 576 -11.77 -0.38 17.11
C GLY A 576 -11.24 -0.02 18.51
N ALA A 577 -10.86 1.24 18.73
CA ALA A 577 -10.40 1.74 20.03
C ALA A 577 -11.54 1.82 21.05
N ILE A 578 -12.74 2.27 20.64
CA ILE A 578 -13.95 2.26 21.47
C ILE A 578 -14.27 0.84 21.93
N GLY A 579 -14.28 -0.11 20.99
CA GLY A 579 -14.53 -1.51 21.28
C GLY A 579 -13.53 -2.11 22.27
N ALA A 580 -12.24 -1.77 22.12
CA ALA A 580 -11.22 -2.17 23.08
C ALA A 580 -11.50 -1.59 24.46
N ALA A 581 -11.81 -0.28 24.57
CA ALA A 581 -12.13 0.36 25.85
C ALA A 581 -13.34 -0.29 26.54
N LEU A 582 -14.38 -0.65 25.77
CA LEU A 582 -15.55 -1.39 26.28
C LEU A 582 -15.16 -2.79 26.79
N CYS A 583 -14.24 -3.49 26.13
CA CYS A 583 -13.70 -4.75 26.65
C CYS A 583 -12.88 -4.56 27.94
N ALA A 584 -12.13 -3.45 28.07
CA ALA A 584 -11.47 -3.10 29.33
C ALA A 584 -12.50 -2.88 30.46
N ALA A 585 -13.64 -2.25 30.15
CA ALA A 585 -14.75 -2.05 31.09
C ALA A 585 -15.26 -3.37 31.66
N GLU A 586 -15.55 -4.35 30.79
CA GLU A 586 -16.04 -5.67 31.19
C GLU A 586 -15.00 -6.43 32.02
N TRP A 587 -13.72 -6.37 31.63
CA TRP A 587 -12.63 -6.97 32.41
C TRP A 587 -12.49 -6.34 33.80
N ARG A 588 -12.58 -5.00 33.90
CA ARG A 588 -12.51 -4.26 35.15
C ARG A 588 -13.69 -4.60 36.07
N LYS A 589 -14.91 -4.72 35.52
CA LYS A 589 -16.10 -5.17 36.24
C LYS A 589 -15.93 -6.59 36.82
N GLY A 590 -15.11 -7.43 36.19
CA GLY A 590 -14.70 -8.74 36.71
C GLY A 590 -13.72 -8.71 37.89
N GLY A 591 -13.36 -7.53 38.41
CA GLY A 591 -12.45 -7.36 39.56
C GLY A 591 -10.96 -7.27 39.20
N GLY A 592 -10.62 -7.09 37.93
CA GLY A 592 -9.23 -6.93 37.49
C GLY A 592 -8.60 -5.62 37.99
N ALA A 593 -7.33 -5.68 38.45
CA ALA A 593 -6.52 -4.51 38.78
C ALA A 593 -5.55 -4.21 37.63
N SER A 594 -5.52 -2.96 37.16
CA SER A 594 -4.76 -2.61 35.95
C SER A 594 -3.25 -2.86 36.13
N ARG A 595 -2.63 -3.39 35.08
CA ARG A 595 -1.18 -3.54 34.94
C ARG A 595 -0.54 -2.41 34.15
N PHE A 596 -1.31 -1.36 33.84
CA PHE A 596 -0.82 -0.22 33.10
C PHE A 596 0.49 0.30 33.73
N ARG A 597 1.56 0.36 32.93
CA ARG A 597 2.90 0.68 33.44
C ARG A 597 3.09 2.16 33.79
N GLY A 598 2.11 3.01 33.50
CA GLY A 598 2.17 4.44 33.77
C GLY A 598 2.78 5.25 32.61
N PHE A 599 2.35 6.50 32.53
CA PHE A 599 2.73 7.41 31.45
C PHE A 599 4.24 7.68 31.37
N ASP A 600 4.92 7.80 32.51
CA ASP A 600 6.36 8.09 32.54
C ASP A 600 7.19 6.91 32.01
N THR A 601 6.79 5.67 32.31
CA THR A 601 7.45 4.48 31.76
C THR A 601 7.27 4.41 30.25
N ILE A 602 6.06 4.68 29.75
CA ILE A 602 5.78 4.68 28.31
C ILE A 602 6.59 5.77 27.61
N ALA A 603 6.62 6.99 28.16
CA ALA A 603 7.38 8.10 27.60
C ALA A 603 8.89 7.83 27.56
N ALA A 604 9.42 7.02 28.48
CA ALA A 604 10.83 6.65 28.56
C ALA A 604 11.21 5.38 27.77
N LEU A 605 10.27 4.73 27.07
CA LEU A 605 10.57 3.51 26.32
C LEU A 605 11.67 3.75 25.28
N THR A 606 12.70 2.93 25.35
CA THR A 606 13.74 2.81 24.34
C THR A 606 13.77 1.36 23.87
N TYR A 607 14.17 1.14 22.62
CA TYR A 607 14.24 -0.21 22.07
C TYR A 607 15.40 -0.35 21.10
N THR A 608 15.85 -1.60 20.92
CA THR A 608 16.74 -2.00 19.84
C THR A 608 16.13 -3.18 19.10
N SER A 609 16.47 -3.33 17.83
CA SER A 609 15.96 -4.41 17.00
C SER A 609 17.09 -5.19 16.37
N THR A 610 17.00 -6.50 16.40
CA THR A 610 17.99 -7.41 15.82
C THR A 610 17.30 -8.47 14.96
N THR A 611 17.71 -8.57 13.69
CA THR A 611 17.36 -9.68 12.80
C THR A 611 18.62 -10.24 12.16
N ARG A 612 18.96 -11.50 12.45
CA ARG A 612 20.18 -12.15 11.95
C ARG A 612 20.08 -13.67 11.99
N ALA A 613 21.13 -14.38 11.58
CA ALA A 613 21.12 -15.85 11.54
C ALA A 613 20.77 -16.50 12.89
N GLU A 614 21.17 -15.91 14.01
CA GLU A 614 20.88 -16.37 15.36
C GLU A 614 19.41 -16.22 15.76
N THR A 615 18.70 -15.28 15.13
CA THR A 615 17.27 -15.05 15.39
C THR A 615 16.39 -16.01 14.59
N VAL A 616 16.93 -16.88 13.72
CA VAL A 616 16.12 -17.85 12.99
C VAL A 616 15.50 -18.90 13.93
N CYS A 617 14.19 -19.11 13.82
CA CYS A 617 13.45 -20.12 14.57
C CYS A 617 13.75 -21.52 14.03
N LYS A 618 14.21 -22.46 14.88
CA LYS A 618 14.56 -23.83 14.47
C LYS A 618 13.61 -24.91 15.01
N TRP A 619 12.41 -24.53 15.44
CA TRP A 619 11.42 -25.48 15.98
C TRP A 619 10.77 -26.38 14.93
N CYS A 620 10.91 -26.06 13.65
CA CYS A 620 10.44 -26.87 12.53
C CYS A 620 11.26 -26.57 11.27
N PRO A 621 11.14 -27.39 10.21
CA PRO A 621 11.93 -27.24 8.98
C PRO A 621 11.70 -25.94 8.19
N ILE A 622 10.66 -25.16 8.52
CA ILE A 622 10.34 -23.89 7.83
C ILE A 622 11.40 -22.81 8.11
N ASN A 623 12.10 -22.89 9.25
CA ASN A 623 13.18 -21.96 9.61
C ASN A 623 12.79 -20.48 9.47
N CYS A 624 11.65 -20.08 10.05
CA CYS A 624 11.18 -18.70 9.96
C CYS A 624 12.19 -17.72 10.59
N THR A 625 12.54 -16.66 9.86
CA THR A 625 13.28 -15.51 10.40
C THR A 625 12.46 -14.83 11.49
N ARG A 626 13.08 -14.48 12.62
CA ARG A 626 12.45 -13.70 13.69
C ARG A 626 13.18 -12.37 13.84
N THR A 627 12.46 -11.37 14.33
CA THR A 627 13.04 -10.10 14.77
C THR A 627 12.93 -10.02 16.28
N PHE A 628 14.04 -9.76 16.95
CA PHE A 628 14.09 -9.54 18.38
C PHE A 628 14.02 -8.05 18.64
N ILE A 629 12.94 -7.63 19.30
CA ILE A 629 12.72 -6.24 19.72
C ILE A 629 12.99 -6.20 21.21
N ASP A 630 14.12 -5.64 21.59
CA ASP A 630 14.58 -5.55 22.97
C ASP A 630 14.20 -4.17 23.49
N VAL A 631 13.28 -4.12 24.45
CA VAL A 631 12.71 -2.89 25.01
C VAL A 631 13.22 -2.70 26.44
N GLN A 632 13.72 -1.51 26.75
CA GLN A 632 14.17 -1.19 28.10
C GLN A 632 12.94 -1.03 29.01
N LEU A 633 12.83 -1.87 30.03
CA LEU A 633 11.70 -1.90 30.95
C LEU A 633 12.17 -2.06 32.40
N PRO A 634 11.69 -1.23 33.33
CA PRO A 634 12.00 -1.39 34.75
C PRO A 634 11.63 -2.80 35.26
N GLY A 635 12.58 -3.46 35.93
CA GLY A 635 12.40 -4.79 36.51
C GLY A 635 12.41 -5.96 35.53
N ALA A 636 12.74 -5.73 34.24
CA ALA A 636 12.90 -6.82 33.29
C ALA A 636 14.15 -7.65 33.60
N LYS A 637 14.03 -8.98 33.57
CA LYS A 637 15.08 -9.91 34.03
C LYS A 637 16.23 -10.09 33.05
N GLY A 638 16.08 -9.65 31.80
CA GLY A 638 17.01 -10.00 30.73
C GLY A 638 16.96 -11.49 30.35
N ARG A 639 17.85 -11.86 29.43
CA ARG A 639 18.00 -13.23 28.88
C ARG A 639 19.47 -13.49 28.58
N SER A 640 20.28 -13.66 29.63
CA SER A 640 21.72 -13.94 29.51
C SER A 640 22.01 -15.28 28.79
N TRP A 641 21.07 -16.22 28.82
CA TRP A 641 21.14 -17.53 28.17
C TRP A 641 20.82 -17.51 26.67
N SER A 642 20.28 -16.40 26.15
CA SER A 642 19.93 -16.30 24.72
C SER A 642 21.20 -16.27 23.85
N LYS A 643 21.10 -16.82 22.63
CA LYS A 643 22.11 -16.66 21.58
C LYS A 643 22.35 -15.21 21.17
N VAL A 644 21.36 -14.34 21.43
CA VAL A 644 21.49 -12.89 21.38
C VAL A 644 21.29 -12.42 22.82
N PRO A 645 22.36 -12.35 23.64
CA PRO A 645 22.24 -12.07 25.06
C PRO A 645 21.50 -10.76 25.32
N LEU A 646 20.66 -10.75 26.34
CA LEU A 646 19.89 -9.59 26.76
C LEU A 646 20.21 -9.27 28.22
N ALA A 647 20.59 -8.03 28.50
CA ALA A 647 20.94 -7.58 29.84
C ALA A 647 19.70 -7.43 30.74
N GLU A 648 19.91 -7.43 32.05
CA GLU A 648 18.88 -7.04 33.01
C GLU A 648 18.43 -5.60 32.75
N GLY A 649 17.16 -5.29 33.01
CA GLY A 649 16.52 -4.03 32.63
C GLY A 649 16.00 -4.00 31.19
N TRP A 650 16.14 -5.09 30.43
CA TRP A 650 15.61 -5.23 29.08
C TRP A 650 14.68 -6.45 28.96
N GLU A 651 13.57 -6.25 28.25
CA GLU A 651 12.57 -7.27 27.93
C GLU A 651 12.57 -7.52 26.43
N ARG A 652 12.46 -8.79 26.01
CA ARG A 652 12.43 -9.14 24.59
C ARG A 652 11.04 -9.49 24.12
N VAL A 653 10.60 -8.76 23.11
CA VAL A 653 9.44 -9.11 22.28
C VAL A 653 9.94 -9.76 21.00
N ILE A 654 9.43 -10.95 20.70
CA ILE A 654 9.80 -11.69 19.49
C ILE A 654 8.71 -11.48 18.44
N SER A 655 9.11 -10.98 17.29
CA SER A 655 8.21 -10.68 16.18
C SER A 655 8.63 -11.38 14.89
N GLY A 656 7.80 -11.27 13.84
CA GLY A 656 8.05 -11.89 12.53
C GLY A 656 7.61 -13.36 12.43
N ASN A 657 6.79 -13.85 13.36
CA ASN A 657 6.27 -15.22 13.32
C ASN A 657 4.81 -15.30 13.79
N SER A 658 3.93 -15.90 12.99
CA SER A 658 2.52 -16.12 13.38
C SER A 658 2.32 -17.36 14.24
N CYS A 659 3.32 -18.24 14.35
CA CYS A 659 3.25 -19.44 15.17
C CYS A 659 3.60 -19.11 16.63
N PRO A 660 2.74 -19.45 17.62
CA PRO A 660 3.04 -19.20 19.03
C PRO A 660 4.37 -19.80 19.52
N LYS A 661 4.75 -20.96 18.96
CA LYS A 661 6.06 -21.59 19.27
C LYS A 661 7.23 -20.72 18.83
N GLY A 662 7.07 -19.98 17.72
CA GLY A 662 8.09 -19.09 17.18
C GLY A 662 8.29 -17.80 17.99
N LEU A 663 7.39 -17.50 18.93
CA LEU A 663 7.44 -16.32 19.80
C LEU A 663 8.28 -16.53 21.06
N VAL A 664 8.92 -17.69 21.20
CA VAL A 664 9.77 -18.04 22.36
C VAL A 664 11.13 -18.59 21.90
N GLU A 665 12.12 -18.45 22.75
CA GLU A 665 13.49 -18.93 22.51
C GLU A 665 13.85 -20.15 23.33
N ASP A 666 13.32 -20.25 24.56
CA ASP A 666 13.64 -21.37 25.44
C ASP A 666 12.77 -22.59 25.12
N VAL A 667 13.38 -23.78 25.24
CA VAL A 667 12.69 -25.03 24.96
C VAL A 667 11.60 -25.32 26.00
N ASN A 668 11.76 -24.88 27.24
CA ASN A 668 10.76 -25.08 28.29
C ASN A 668 9.59 -24.10 28.09
N GLU A 669 9.86 -22.84 27.75
CA GLU A 669 8.82 -21.91 27.31
C GLU A 669 8.02 -22.48 26.13
N MET A 670 8.71 -23.05 25.12
CA MET A 670 8.06 -23.68 23.98
C MET A 670 7.20 -24.88 24.37
N ARG A 671 7.66 -25.70 25.34
CA ARG A 671 6.88 -26.81 25.89
C ARG A 671 5.60 -26.33 26.59
N VAL A 672 5.67 -25.24 27.36
CA VAL A 672 4.50 -24.63 28.01
C VAL A 672 3.50 -24.13 26.95
N VAL A 673 3.98 -23.40 25.94
CA VAL A 673 3.14 -22.94 24.83
C VAL A 673 2.48 -24.13 24.11
N LYS A 674 3.25 -25.18 23.83
CA LYS A 674 2.73 -26.40 23.19
C LYS A 674 1.67 -27.09 24.05
N ALA A 675 1.91 -27.25 25.35
CA ALA A 675 0.94 -27.87 26.26
C ALA A 675 -0.39 -27.11 26.28
N LYS A 676 -0.33 -25.77 26.33
CA LYS A 676 -1.52 -24.91 26.28
C LYS A 676 -2.27 -25.05 24.95
N LEU A 677 -1.56 -25.12 23.83
CA LEU A 677 -2.19 -25.34 22.52
C LEU A 677 -2.91 -26.70 22.44
N GLU A 678 -2.32 -27.77 22.99
CA GLU A 678 -2.95 -29.09 23.03
C GLU A 678 -4.15 -29.11 23.99
N GLU A 679 -4.07 -28.42 25.13
CA GLU A 679 -5.20 -28.27 26.06
C GLU A 679 -6.40 -27.57 25.39
N VAL A 680 -6.16 -26.42 24.75
CA VAL A 680 -7.21 -25.69 24.01
C VAL A 680 -7.79 -26.55 22.89
N LYS A 681 -6.94 -27.29 22.16
CA LYS A 681 -7.41 -28.20 21.10
C LYS A 681 -8.25 -29.36 21.65
N ARG A 682 -7.97 -29.81 22.87
CA ARG A 682 -8.76 -30.86 23.55
C ARG A 682 -10.10 -30.31 24.06
N GLU A 683 -10.10 -29.11 24.63
CA GLU A 683 -11.32 -28.44 25.11
C GLU A 683 -12.23 -28.00 23.96
N TYR A 684 -11.62 -27.54 22.86
CA TYR A 684 -12.29 -27.08 21.65
C TYR A 684 -11.71 -27.78 20.41
N PRO A 685 -12.12 -29.03 20.13
CA PRO A 685 -11.71 -29.74 18.92
C PRO A 685 -12.07 -28.97 17.65
N ASN A 686 -13.16 -28.18 17.72
CA ASN A 686 -13.53 -27.19 16.72
C ASN A 686 -13.23 -25.78 17.23
N VAL A 687 -12.19 -25.14 16.67
CA VAL A 687 -11.80 -23.77 17.00
C VAL A 687 -12.92 -22.76 16.75
N ALA A 688 -13.82 -23.00 15.79
CA ALA A 688 -14.96 -22.11 15.55
C ALA A 688 -15.93 -22.08 16.74
N GLU A 689 -16.05 -23.18 17.50
CA GLU A 689 -16.89 -23.25 18.68
C GLU A 689 -16.30 -22.42 19.83
N MET A 690 -14.98 -22.48 20.03
CA MET A 690 -14.25 -21.62 20.96
C MET A 690 -14.49 -20.14 20.65
N VAL A 691 -14.30 -19.74 19.38
CA VAL A 691 -14.47 -18.35 18.96
C VAL A 691 -15.90 -17.87 19.20
N ARG A 692 -16.90 -18.69 18.87
CA ARG A 692 -18.31 -18.36 19.12
C ARG A 692 -18.61 -18.20 20.61
N LYS A 693 -18.05 -19.07 21.47
CA LYS A 693 -18.31 -19.09 22.91
C LYS A 693 -17.55 -18.02 23.68
N ASP A 694 -16.34 -17.66 23.25
CA ASP A 694 -15.44 -16.80 24.03
C ASP A 694 -15.25 -15.41 23.43
N ALA A 695 -15.20 -15.29 22.10
CA ALA A 695 -14.89 -14.03 21.42
C ALA A 695 -16.14 -13.18 21.13
N PHE A 696 -17.27 -13.81 20.83
CA PHE A 696 -18.54 -13.14 20.50
C PHE A 696 -19.64 -13.48 21.52
N ARG A 697 -19.31 -13.47 22.81
CA ARG A 697 -20.33 -13.59 23.86
C ARG A 697 -21.36 -12.47 23.71
N ARG A 698 -22.64 -12.77 23.98
CA ARG A 698 -23.66 -11.71 24.09
C ARG A 698 -23.15 -10.66 25.08
N VAL A 699 -22.97 -9.44 24.62
CA VAL A 699 -22.95 -8.29 25.52
C VAL A 699 -24.33 -8.31 26.16
N SER A 700 -24.41 -8.59 27.46
CA SER A 700 -25.67 -8.45 28.17
C SER A 700 -26.11 -7.02 27.95
N ALA A 701 -27.22 -6.82 27.23
CA ALA A 701 -27.90 -5.55 27.19
C ALA A 701 -28.35 -5.25 28.62
N ALA A 702 -27.46 -4.67 29.42
CA ALA A 702 -27.87 -3.89 30.56
C ALA A 702 -28.63 -2.73 29.94
N VAL A 703 -29.95 -2.89 29.98
CA VAL A 703 -30.96 -1.95 29.53
C VAL A 703 -30.58 -0.56 30.06
N ALA A 704 -30.02 0.28 29.20
CA ALA A 704 -30.05 1.71 29.41
C ALA A 704 -31.51 2.13 29.18
N ARG A 705 -32.24 2.31 30.28
CA ARG A 705 -33.43 3.15 30.33
C ARG A 705 -33.01 4.55 30.72
#